data_AF-A0A5C6RL29-F1
#
_entry.id   AF-A0A5C6RL29-F1
#
_cell.length_a   1.000
_cell.length_b   1.000
_cell.length_c   1.000
_cell.angle_alpha   90.00
_cell.angle_beta   90.00
_cell.angle_gamma   90.00
#
_symmetry.space_group_name_H-M   'P 1'
#
loop_
_entity.id
_entity.type
_entity.pdbx_description
1 polymer ?
#
loop_
_entity_poly.entity_id
_entity_poly.type
_entity_poly.pdbx_seq_one_letter_code
_entity_poly.pdbx_strand_id
1 'polypeptide(L)'
;MKHRLMLFFAFCWAATAWGQAPLASFTFDSQSQADTWLDIPNNSWFFTADGTAESLDPTLWNGRPPIGSDSGGGALAIGQGFDRAASPAINLSGHNTVYLKFNQYYRHLQAILFVTVTNLSTGSAQSFNINQGLQPQVETSPNDVQVIDITTIAANSNIQLEFVYEGNGYFWIIDDVELHASFPYPETNPIHYGDTLAALGYPFQTDSLDWPYFTREVVAQFVPGTPDTTKIRLRNQYGAVLKDSCVCNQLELWTLGDSLAFDANGNPVPNGPSIGILERVKGATAEVPLQGVDPNYVTISQLLDQAPAENMPLTDQDLNGIPPAPADAVRIAVIDTGVDYQHEGLGGYIFRKPDELNEGDDDDNCYPDDPIGVDFSTTLLPRNNPMDNHGHGTHVAGIIARTLDTASCAGCNFHILPYKSHDSRGVSSLFQVACATYQALEDGAQVINDSWGFYGSSSTILRNAVDDAAAQQTLIVSAAGNDSLNLDTLALYPACFDAPNQIAVGAWEWMPEGETDSVCTRSIFSNFSPGLVDIAAPGRDIDSYLPMGMTGLKSGTSMSTPQVAAAAALIYCAMGPAADAQAVRGIILDNAMPVSALAPFAANGRKLDMPQICLVGQQETDVPELQLRAYPNPAQAMVYLEAGPAKEAGEIFLFDAFGRVVARSLLLPGNATTTEQFDLSGLPAGLYVLSVQLPGQRWSARIIKTQ
;
A
#
# COMPACT_ATOMS: atom_id res chain seq x y z
N MET A 1 -40.87 8.65 -30.50
CA MET A 1 -40.47 10.07 -30.53
C MET A 1 -40.54 10.65 -29.12
N LYS A 2 -39.39 10.76 -28.46
CA LYS A 2 -39.03 11.75 -27.44
C LYS A 2 -37.59 11.41 -27.04
N HIS A 3 -36.65 11.77 -27.92
CA HIS A 3 -35.23 11.79 -27.60
C HIS A 3 -35.01 12.92 -26.60
N ARG A 4 -34.65 12.58 -25.36
CA ARG A 4 -34.03 13.54 -24.44
C ARG A 4 -32.55 13.51 -24.76
N LEU A 5 -32.10 14.59 -25.40
CA LEU A 5 -30.70 14.96 -25.55
C LEU A 5 -30.18 15.22 -24.12
N MET A 6 -29.50 14.25 -23.51
CA MET A 6 -28.65 14.52 -22.36
C MET A 6 -27.35 15.09 -22.93
N LEU A 7 -27.07 16.34 -22.57
CA LEU A 7 -25.76 16.94 -22.82
C LEU A 7 -24.72 16.09 -22.09
N PHE A 8 -23.93 15.35 -22.85
CA PHE A 8 -22.69 14.73 -22.37
C PHE A 8 -21.69 15.86 -22.12
N PHE A 9 -21.53 16.26 -20.86
CA PHE A 9 -20.27 16.86 -20.44
C PHE A 9 -19.28 15.71 -20.31
N ALA A 10 -18.43 15.53 -21.31
CA ALA A 10 -17.18 14.80 -21.13
C ALA A 10 -16.34 15.61 -20.15
N PHE A 11 -16.47 15.33 -18.86
CA PHE A 11 -15.42 15.67 -17.91
C PHE A 11 -14.28 14.72 -18.20
N CYS A 12 -13.38 15.16 -19.09
CA CYS A 12 -12.02 14.66 -19.07
C CYS A 12 -11.52 14.98 -17.66
N TRP A 13 -11.33 13.97 -16.83
CA TRP A 13 -10.56 14.10 -15.60
C TRP A 13 -9.11 14.32 -16.02
N ALA A 14 -8.79 15.54 -16.44
CA ALA A 14 -7.44 16.03 -16.31
C ALA A 14 -7.25 16.21 -14.81
N ALA A 15 -6.41 15.38 -14.20
CA ALA A 15 -5.80 15.77 -12.95
C ALA A 15 -5.10 17.10 -13.24
N THR A 16 -5.66 18.21 -12.78
CA THR A 16 -4.91 19.45 -12.73
C THR A 16 -3.85 19.24 -11.67
N ALA A 17 -2.66 18.90 -12.14
CA ALA A 17 -1.55 18.67 -11.27
C ALA A 17 -1.23 19.98 -10.53
N TRP A 18 -1.08 19.93 -9.20
CA TRP A 18 -0.46 21.01 -8.42
C TRP A 18 1.05 21.00 -8.64
N GLY A 19 1.45 20.96 -9.90
CA GLY A 19 2.81 21.30 -10.29
C GLY A 19 3.05 22.74 -9.88
N GLN A 20 4.15 22.98 -9.16
CA GLN A 20 4.68 24.32 -8.99
C GLN A 20 4.71 24.98 -10.37
N ALA A 21 4.12 26.18 -10.50
CA ALA A 21 4.10 26.86 -11.78
C ALA A 21 5.55 27.10 -12.23
N PRO A 22 5.97 26.59 -13.40
CA PRO A 22 7.35 26.70 -13.80
C PRO A 22 7.69 28.18 -14.08
N LEU A 23 8.89 28.59 -13.67
CA LEU A 23 9.51 29.86 -14.02
C LEU A 23 9.67 30.01 -15.53
N ALA A 24 9.95 28.89 -16.21
CA ALA A 24 9.95 28.76 -17.67
C ALA A 24 9.66 27.30 -18.03
N SER A 25 8.96 27.08 -19.14
CA SER A 25 8.59 25.75 -19.63
C SER A 25 8.74 25.66 -21.14
N PHE A 26 9.23 24.51 -21.61
CA PHE A 26 9.44 24.17 -23.01
C PHE A 26 8.96 22.73 -23.25
N THR A 27 7.75 22.60 -23.80
CA THR A 27 7.04 21.31 -23.95
C THR A 27 7.34 20.56 -25.25
N PHE A 28 8.06 21.19 -26.18
CA PHE A 28 8.38 20.63 -27.49
C PHE A 28 7.23 19.95 -28.27
N ASP A 29 5.97 20.33 -28.06
CA ASP A 29 4.81 19.75 -28.77
C ASP A 29 4.64 20.20 -30.23
N SER A 30 5.50 21.11 -30.69
CA SER A 30 5.45 21.65 -32.03
C SER A 30 6.84 21.93 -32.58
N GLN A 31 6.98 21.77 -33.90
CA GLN A 31 8.19 22.16 -34.63
C GLN A 31 8.60 23.60 -34.31
N SER A 32 7.64 24.52 -34.18
CA SER A 32 7.92 25.92 -33.84
C SER A 32 8.56 26.11 -32.47
N GLN A 33 8.22 25.28 -31.48
CA GLN A 33 8.87 25.33 -30.16
C GLN A 33 10.27 24.73 -30.24
N ALA A 34 10.41 23.58 -30.90
CA ALA A 34 11.70 22.93 -31.12
C ALA A 34 12.69 23.84 -31.88
N ASP A 35 12.25 24.54 -32.92
CA ASP A 35 13.08 25.44 -33.71
C ASP A 35 13.74 26.55 -32.88
N THR A 36 13.14 26.93 -31.74
CA THR A 36 13.75 27.92 -30.82
C THR A 36 15.00 27.39 -30.10
N TRP A 37 15.22 26.07 -30.12
CA TRP A 37 16.37 25.40 -29.51
C TRP A 37 17.42 24.93 -30.53
N LEU A 38 17.06 24.91 -31.82
CA LEU A 38 17.82 24.26 -32.89
C LEU A 38 18.58 25.25 -33.80
N ASP A 39 18.67 26.53 -33.45
CA ASP A 39 19.39 27.55 -34.23
C ASP A 39 20.92 27.52 -33.96
N ILE A 40 21.57 26.38 -34.22
CA ILE A 40 23.03 26.22 -34.08
C ILE A 40 23.65 25.44 -35.25
N PRO A 41 24.97 25.59 -35.51
CA PRO A 41 25.62 25.01 -36.68
C PRO A 41 25.95 23.52 -36.43
N ASN A 42 24.94 22.68 -36.61
CA ASN A 42 24.94 21.24 -36.91
C ASN A 42 23.53 20.74 -36.56
N ASN A 43 22.92 19.97 -37.47
CA ASN A 43 21.48 19.73 -37.48
C ASN A 43 21.16 18.29 -37.03
N SER A 44 21.84 17.80 -36.00
CA SER A 44 21.75 16.40 -35.56
C SER A 44 20.64 16.18 -34.53
N TRP A 45 20.28 17.24 -33.79
CA TRP A 45 19.03 17.30 -33.03
C TRP A 45 17.86 17.66 -33.98
N PHE A 46 16.70 17.05 -33.76
CA PHE A 46 15.51 17.32 -34.54
C PHE A 46 14.25 17.11 -33.70
N PHE A 47 13.14 17.68 -34.17
CA PHE A 47 11.82 17.52 -33.57
C PHE A 47 11.16 16.23 -34.03
N THR A 48 10.60 15.49 -33.09
CA THR A 48 9.71 14.36 -33.38
C THR A 48 8.30 14.67 -32.90
N ALA A 49 7.32 14.56 -33.80
CA ALA A 49 5.93 14.94 -33.53
C ALA A 49 5.11 13.84 -32.82
N ASP A 50 5.65 12.63 -32.76
CA ASP A 50 5.04 11.48 -32.11
C ASP A 50 5.77 11.06 -30.84
N GLY A 51 6.78 11.81 -30.40
CA GLY A 51 7.49 11.54 -29.16
C GLY A 51 8.38 10.31 -29.27
N THR A 52 8.70 9.88 -30.50
CA THR A 52 9.53 8.72 -30.78
C THR A 52 10.82 9.08 -31.51
N ALA A 53 11.86 8.26 -31.33
CA ALA A 53 13.08 8.34 -32.13
C ALA A 53 13.00 7.50 -33.43
N GLU A 54 11.80 7.11 -33.89
CA GLU A 54 11.62 6.20 -35.04
C GLU A 54 12.24 6.75 -36.34
N SER A 55 12.25 8.07 -36.48
CA SER A 55 12.83 8.76 -37.64
C SER A 55 14.37 8.83 -37.63
N LEU A 56 15.03 8.56 -36.49
CA LEU A 56 16.50 8.44 -36.41
C LEU A 56 16.97 7.09 -36.92
N ASP A 57 16.41 6.03 -36.35
CA ASP A 57 16.65 4.66 -36.73
C ASP A 57 15.49 3.79 -36.22
N PRO A 58 14.63 3.30 -37.13
CA PRO A 58 13.51 2.42 -36.79
C PRO A 58 13.92 1.16 -36.02
N THR A 59 15.16 0.68 -36.19
CA THR A 59 15.66 -0.51 -35.50
C THR A 59 16.03 -0.23 -34.03
N LEU A 60 16.34 1.03 -33.70
CA LEU A 60 16.69 1.42 -32.34
C LEU A 60 15.45 1.67 -31.49
N TRP A 61 14.43 2.32 -32.04
CA TRP A 61 13.17 2.56 -31.35
C TRP A 61 12.26 1.32 -31.36
N ASN A 62 12.18 0.59 -32.48
CA ASN A 62 11.49 -0.69 -32.65
C ASN A 62 10.02 -0.66 -32.16
N GLY A 63 9.27 0.38 -32.54
CA GLY A 63 7.83 0.48 -32.26
C GLY A 63 7.45 0.61 -30.78
N ARG A 64 8.37 1.07 -29.93
CA ARG A 64 8.12 1.33 -28.51
C ARG A 64 7.12 2.47 -28.29
N PRO A 65 6.49 2.55 -27.10
CA PRO A 65 5.69 3.70 -26.71
C PRO A 65 6.50 4.99 -26.77
N PRO A 66 5.88 6.13 -27.12
CA PRO A 66 6.51 7.46 -27.07
C PRO A 66 7.07 7.76 -25.68
N ILE A 67 8.00 8.73 -25.61
CA ILE A 67 8.37 9.34 -24.33
C ILE A 67 7.09 9.80 -23.62
N GLY A 68 6.95 9.41 -22.35
CA GLY A 68 5.83 9.79 -21.51
C GLY A 68 6.01 11.22 -21.04
N SER A 69 5.08 12.06 -21.45
CA SER A 69 5.07 13.51 -21.27
C SER A 69 3.68 13.95 -20.85
N ASP A 70 3.61 14.98 -20.00
CA ASP A 70 2.34 15.49 -19.46
C ASP A 70 1.68 16.48 -20.44
N SER A 71 2.47 17.09 -21.34
CA SER A 71 2.06 18.21 -22.18
C SER A 71 1.55 17.82 -23.57
N GLY A 72 1.92 16.65 -24.07
CA GLY A 72 1.51 16.17 -25.38
C GLY A 72 2.37 15.02 -25.92
N GLY A 73 2.56 15.02 -27.24
CA GLY A 73 3.22 13.91 -27.95
C GLY A 73 4.42 14.34 -28.78
N GLY A 74 4.92 15.57 -28.64
CA GLY A 74 6.16 16.00 -29.31
C GLY A 74 7.40 15.75 -28.46
N ALA A 75 8.60 15.83 -29.03
CA ALA A 75 9.86 15.83 -28.27
C ALA A 75 11.05 16.28 -29.12
N LEU A 76 12.18 16.55 -28.47
CA LEU A 76 13.49 16.72 -29.13
C LEU A 76 14.30 15.43 -29.05
N ALA A 77 14.90 15.02 -30.17
CA ALA A 77 15.70 13.80 -30.24
C ALA A 77 17.03 13.99 -30.98
N ILE A 78 18.02 13.17 -30.64
CA ILE A 78 19.32 13.06 -31.32
C ILE A 78 19.76 11.59 -31.37
N GLY A 79 20.43 11.15 -32.45
CA GLY A 79 20.79 9.74 -32.66
C GLY A 79 22.28 9.39 -32.79
N GLN A 80 23.18 10.37 -32.96
CA GLN A 80 24.62 10.12 -33.09
C GLN A 80 25.44 11.40 -33.11
N GLY A 81 26.73 11.27 -32.82
CA GLY A 81 27.74 12.30 -32.98
C GLY A 81 28.00 13.11 -31.72
N PHE A 82 28.47 14.33 -31.93
CA PHE A 82 28.63 15.34 -30.89
C PHE A 82 27.81 16.56 -31.30
N ASP A 83 26.72 16.83 -30.61
CA ASP A 83 25.87 17.97 -30.89
C ASP A 83 25.12 18.44 -29.64
N ARG A 84 24.54 19.64 -29.71
CA ARG A 84 23.78 20.22 -28.60
C ARG A 84 22.45 20.80 -29.04
N ALA A 85 21.52 20.96 -28.11
CA ALA A 85 20.30 21.74 -28.29
C ALA A 85 20.30 22.85 -27.23
N ALA A 86 20.15 24.11 -27.64
CA ALA A 86 20.41 25.26 -26.78
C ALA A 86 19.16 26.13 -26.64
N SER A 87 18.72 26.38 -25.40
CA SER A 87 17.55 27.20 -25.14
C SER A 87 17.73 28.65 -25.60
N PRO A 88 16.63 29.40 -25.82
CA PRO A 88 16.66 30.86 -25.75
C PRO A 88 17.19 31.35 -24.40
N ALA A 89 17.52 32.64 -24.30
CA ALA A 89 17.90 33.24 -23.03
C ALA A 89 16.70 33.25 -22.06
N ILE A 90 16.90 32.74 -20.85
CA ILE A 90 15.87 32.62 -19.80
C ILE A 90 16.20 33.63 -18.69
N ASN A 91 15.22 34.46 -18.32
CA ASN A 91 15.38 35.46 -17.26
C ASN A 91 14.89 34.92 -15.92
N LEU A 92 15.81 34.74 -14.97
CA LEU A 92 15.54 34.26 -13.61
C LEU A 92 15.84 35.34 -12.56
N SER A 93 15.80 36.62 -12.95
CA SER A 93 16.00 37.74 -12.03
C SER A 93 14.93 37.74 -10.93
N GLY A 94 15.36 37.76 -9.65
CA GLY A 94 14.45 37.73 -8.50
C GLY A 94 14.21 36.33 -7.91
N HIS A 95 14.75 35.28 -8.53
CA HIS A 95 14.65 33.91 -8.04
C HIS A 95 15.97 33.47 -7.39
N ASN A 96 15.92 33.17 -6.10
CA ASN A 96 17.11 32.80 -5.30
C ASN A 96 17.46 31.31 -5.38
N THR A 97 16.52 30.49 -5.85
CA THR A 97 16.57 29.04 -5.94
C THR A 97 16.02 28.64 -7.29
N VAL A 98 16.71 27.72 -7.97
CA VAL A 98 16.36 27.31 -9.33
C VAL A 98 16.66 25.82 -9.51
N TYR A 99 15.64 25.06 -9.88
CA TYR A 99 15.74 23.64 -10.21
C TYR A 99 15.33 23.43 -11.66
N LEU A 100 16.01 22.51 -12.34
CA LEU A 100 15.70 22.08 -13.69
C LEU A 100 15.00 20.72 -13.63
N LYS A 101 13.85 20.60 -14.26
CA LYS A 101 13.11 19.34 -14.48
C LYS A 101 13.00 19.06 -15.98
N PHE A 102 13.13 17.81 -16.40
CA PHE A 102 12.79 17.39 -17.76
C PHE A 102 12.52 15.88 -17.84
N ASN A 103 11.69 15.47 -18.80
CA ASN A 103 11.50 14.09 -19.19
C ASN A 103 12.63 13.65 -20.13
N GLN A 104 13.10 12.43 -20.00
CA GLN A 104 14.04 11.85 -20.95
C GLN A 104 13.75 10.38 -21.23
N TYR A 105 14.27 9.91 -22.37
CA TYR A 105 14.36 8.49 -22.66
C TYR A 105 15.59 8.21 -23.54
N TYR A 106 16.28 7.11 -23.27
CA TYR A 106 17.35 6.57 -24.11
C TYR A 106 17.45 5.07 -23.91
N ARG A 107 18.04 4.40 -24.90
CA ARG A 107 18.22 2.94 -24.89
C ARG A 107 19.65 2.57 -25.22
N HIS A 108 20.13 1.50 -24.59
CA HIS A 108 21.46 0.92 -24.81
C HIS A 108 22.58 1.96 -24.77
N LEU A 109 22.57 2.84 -23.77
CA LEU A 109 23.40 4.04 -23.74
C LEU A 109 24.88 3.76 -24.05
N GLN A 110 25.38 4.41 -25.11
CA GLN A 110 26.80 4.46 -25.52
C GLN A 110 27.26 5.92 -25.71
N ALA A 111 26.66 6.83 -24.96
CA ALA A 111 26.94 8.26 -25.03
C ALA A 111 27.19 8.82 -23.64
N ILE A 112 27.83 9.98 -23.59
CA ILE A 112 27.88 10.84 -22.41
C ILE A 112 26.86 11.95 -22.62
N LEU A 113 25.98 12.12 -21.65
CA LEU A 113 24.88 13.07 -21.69
C LEU A 113 25.14 14.17 -20.68
N PHE A 114 25.12 15.42 -21.13
CA PHE A 114 25.27 16.56 -20.23
C PHE A 114 24.10 17.53 -20.38
N VAL A 115 23.79 18.20 -19.27
CA VAL A 115 23.14 19.50 -19.32
C VAL A 115 24.15 20.54 -18.88
N THR A 116 24.41 21.52 -19.74
CA THR A 116 25.24 22.67 -19.42
C THR A 116 24.37 23.89 -19.19
N VAL A 117 24.59 24.56 -18.06
CA VAL A 117 23.92 25.82 -17.70
C VAL A 117 24.93 26.93 -17.79
N THR A 118 24.69 27.89 -18.69
CA THR A 118 25.54 29.07 -18.86
C THR A 118 24.85 30.29 -18.26
N ASN A 119 25.48 30.93 -17.29
CA ASN A 119 25.06 32.22 -16.76
C ASN A 119 25.48 33.34 -17.72
N LEU A 120 24.53 33.87 -18.49
CA LEU A 120 24.76 34.85 -19.54
C LEU A 120 25.22 36.21 -18.99
N SER A 121 24.93 36.50 -17.73
CA SER A 121 25.37 37.73 -17.07
C SER A 121 26.87 37.72 -16.73
N THR A 122 27.42 36.54 -16.42
CA THR A 122 28.82 36.38 -15.98
C THR A 122 29.71 35.67 -16.99
N GLY A 123 29.13 34.95 -17.96
CA GLY A 123 29.83 34.06 -18.88
C GLY A 123 30.32 32.75 -18.25
N SER A 124 29.95 32.47 -16.99
CA SER A 124 30.31 31.19 -16.34
C SER A 124 29.38 30.06 -16.79
N ALA A 125 29.88 28.84 -16.82
CA ALA A 125 29.11 27.65 -17.20
C ALA A 125 29.38 26.49 -16.23
N GLN A 126 28.35 25.68 -15.98
CA GLN A 126 28.43 24.46 -15.18
C GLN A 126 27.74 23.32 -15.93
N SER A 127 28.40 22.17 -16.03
CA SER A 127 27.86 20.97 -16.69
C SER A 127 27.50 19.90 -15.67
N PHE A 128 26.33 19.29 -15.85
CA PHE A 128 25.78 18.21 -15.05
C PHE A 128 25.76 16.95 -15.91
N ASN A 129 26.42 15.89 -15.46
CA ASN A 129 26.44 14.61 -16.16
C ASN A 129 25.18 13.82 -15.79
N ILE A 130 24.33 13.54 -16.77
CA ILE A 130 23.00 12.93 -16.56
C ILE A 130 23.10 11.43 -16.31
N ASN A 131 24.10 10.77 -16.90
CA ASN A 131 24.27 9.32 -16.84
C ASN A 131 25.47 8.89 -15.99
N GLN A 132 25.85 9.70 -14.99
CA GLN A 132 27.00 9.42 -14.14
C GLN A 132 26.82 8.11 -13.37
N GLY A 133 27.76 7.17 -13.56
CA GLY A 133 27.77 5.89 -12.85
C GLY A 133 26.88 4.80 -13.48
N LEU A 134 26.20 5.09 -14.58
CA LEU A 134 25.45 4.08 -15.34
C LEU A 134 26.41 3.22 -16.17
N GLN A 135 26.11 1.92 -16.23
CA GLN A 135 26.84 1.00 -17.11
C GLN A 135 26.45 1.25 -18.57
N PRO A 136 27.35 0.98 -19.54
CA PRO A 136 26.96 0.96 -20.95
C PRO A 136 25.79 -0.01 -21.17
N GLN A 137 24.98 0.25 -22.19
CA GLN A 137 23.83 -0.59 -22.57
C GLN A 137 22.60 -0.51 -21.66
N VAL A 138 22.51 0.48 -20.78
CA VAL A 138 21.31 0.74 -19.95
C VAL A 138 20.25 1.52 -20.74
N GLU A 139 18.99 1.26 -20.45
CA GLU A 139 17.80 1.94 -20.97
C GLU A 139 17.06 2.61 -19.80
N THR A 140 16.53 3.82 -20.02
CA THR A 140 15.67 4.51 -19.05
C THR A 140 14.19 4.19 -19.28
N SER A 141 13.34 4.46 -18.29
CA SER A 141 11.87 4.45 -18.50
C SER A 141 11.49 5.49 -19.56
N PRO A 142 10.48 5.24 -20.42
CA PRO A 142 9.93 6.29 -21.26
C PRO A 142 9.41 7.50 -20.48
N ASN A 143 9.20 7.38 -19.16
CA ASN A 143 8.76 8.45 -18.27
C ASN A 143 9.85 8.79 -17.24
N ASP A 144 11.12 8.66 -17.61
CA ASP A 144 12.23 9.00 -16.71
C ASP A 144 12.32 10.52 -16.55
N VAL A 145 12.11 11.00 -15.33
CA VAL A 145 12.16 12.42 -14.98
C VAL A 145 13.49 12.73 -14.32
N GLN A 146 14.19 13.73 -14.84
CA GLN A 146 15.41 14.27 -14.24
C GLN A 146 15.11 15.56 -13.50
N VAL A 147 15.64 15.68 -12.28
CA VAL A 147 15.58 16.92 -11.48
C VAL A 147 16.98 17.29 -11.01
N ILE A 148 17.42 18.52 -11.32
CA ILE A 148 18.78 19.00 -11.04
C ILE A 148 18.70 20.34 -10.32
N ASP A 149 19.37 20.45 -9.16
CA ASP A 149 19.58 21.75 -8.52
C ASP A 149 20.66 22.54 -9.27
N ILE A 150 20.24 23.63 -9.91
CA ILE A 150 21.11 24.53 -10.67
C ILE A 150 21.26 25.89 -9.97
N THR A 151 20.80 26.00 -8.73
CA THR A 151 20.74 27.26 -7.95
C THR A 151 22.08 28.01 -7.96
N THR A 152 23.18 27.29 -7.75
CA THR A 152 24.53 27.89 -7.65
C THR A 152 24.94 28.67 -8.91
N ILE A 153 24.54 28.20 -10.09
CA ILE A 153 24.90 28.82 -11.38
C ILE A 153 23.80 29.75 -11.91
N ALA A 154 22.53 29.51 -11.56
CA ALA A 154 21.37 30.14 -12.19
C ALA A 154 20.67 31.23 -11.36
N ALA A 155 20.81 31.25 -10.03
CA ALA A 155 20.06 32.18 -9.17
C ALA A 155 20.27 33.65 -9.55
N ASN A 156 19.18 34.42 -9.59
CA ASN A 156 19.14 35.85 -9.90
C ASN A 156 19.91 36.24 -11.18
N SER A 157 19.82 35.42 -12.22
CA SER A 157 20.60 35.64 -13.45
C SER A 157 19.78 35.39 -14.71
N ASN A 158 20.35 35.78 -15.85
CA ASN A 158 19.89 35.28 -17.14
C ASN A 158 20.74 34.06 -17.49
N ILE A 159 20.10 32.97 -17.90
CA ILE A 159 20.78 31.72 -18.24
C ILE A 159 20.46 31.24 -19.66
N GLN A 160 21.26 30.30 -20.14
CA GLN A 160 20.97 29.45 -21.28
C GLN A 160 21.23 27.99 -20.87
N LEU A 161 20.32 27.09 -21.27
CA LEU A 161 20.46 25.65 -21.08
C LEU A 161 20.96 25.02 -22.39
N GLU A 162 21.89 24.08 -22.29
CA GLU A 162 22.37 23.29 -23.43
C GLU A 162 22.33 21.80 -23.08
N PHE A 163 21.48 21.03 -23.77
CA PHE A 163 21.52 19.56 -23.73
C PHE A 163 22.58 19.09 -24.71
N VAL A 164 23.57 18.35 -24.23
CA VAL A 164 24.73 17.92 -25.02
C VAL A 164 24.79 16.40 -25.06
N TYR A 165 24.89 15.87 -26.26
CA TYR A 165 25.06 14.44 -26.52
C TYR A 165 26.45 14.21 -27.13
N GLU A 166 27.22 13.29 -26.54
CA GLU A 166 28.51 12.85 -27.07
C GLU A 166 28.54 11.33 -27.14
N GLY A 167 28.34 10.75 -28.33
CA GLY A 167 28.34 9.30 -28.49
C GLY A 167 28.08 8.84 -29.91
N ASN A 168 28.11 7.53 -30.13
CA ASN A 168 27.78 6.94 -31.43
C ASN A 168 26.81 5.76 -31.23
N GLY A 169 25.77 5.69 -32.07
CA GLY A 169 25.00 4.47 -32.29
C GLY A 169 23.71 4.27 -31.49
N TYR A 170 23.23 5.26 -30.73
CA TYR A 170 21.93 5.22 -30.02
C TYR A 170 21.32 6.61 -29.88
N PHE A 171 20.08 6.72 -29.40
CA PHE A 171 19.38 8.00 -29.30
C PHE A 171 19.29 8.53 -27.87
N TRP A 172 19.03 9.84 -27.78
CA TRP A 172 18.50 10.50 -26.58
C TRP A 172 17.32 11.36 -27.00
N ILE A 173 16.20 11.20 -26.30
CA ILE A 173 15.00 12.01 -26.47
C ILE A 173 14.72 12.74 -25.15
N ILE A 174 14.36 14.01 -25.25
CA ILE A 174 14.03 14.88 -24.13
C ILE A 174 12.71 15.58 -24.38
N ASP A 175 11.95 15.77 -23.30
CA ASP A 175 10.69 16.50 -23.35
C ASP A 175 10.40 17.27 -22.05
N ASP A 176 9.41 18.18 -22.07
CA ASP A 176 8.94 18.96 -20.91
C ASP A 176 10.06 19.59 -20.06
N VAL A 177 10.88 20.42 -20.69
CA VAL A 177 11.96 21.11 -19.98
C VAL A 177 11.39 22.28 -19.18
N GLU A 178 11.50 22.21 -17.86
CA GLU A 178 10.92 23.17 -16.92
C GLU A 178 11.93 23.68 -15.90
N LEU A 179 11.78 24.95 -15.50
CA LEU A 179 12.54 25.57 -14.42
C LEU A 179 11.62 25.92 -13.26
N HIS A 180 12.03 25.63 -12.03
CA HIS A 180 11.19 25.79 -10.84
C HIS A 180 11.90 26.59 -9.76
N ALA A 181 11.15 27.42 -9.01
CA ALA A 181 11.70 28.22 -7.90
C ALA A 181 11.93 27.39 -6.62
N SER A 182 11.43 26.17 -6.58
CA SER A 182 11.58 25.18 -5.52
C SER A 182 11.79 23.81 -6.17
N PHE A 183 12.18 22.80 -5.39
CA PHE A 183 12.40 21.46 -5.94
C PHE A 183 11.08 20.97 -6.56
N PRO A 184 11.06 20.61 -7.87
CA PRO A 184 9.86 20.10 -8.51
C PRO A 184 9.71 18.63 -8.14
N TYR A 185 8.87 18.37 -7.17
CA TYR A 185 8.59 17.03 -6.70
C TYR A 185 7.48 16.36 -7.52
N PRO A 186 7.46 15.01 -7.66
CA PRO A 186 6.21 14.31 -7.91
C PRO A 186 5.22 14.70 -6.79
N GLU A 187 3.95 14.91 -7.11
CA GLU A 187 2.91 15.45 -6.20
C GLU A 187 2.80 14.75 -4.83
N THR A 188 3.40 13.57 -4.72
CA THR A 188 3.47 12.71 -3.53
C THR A 188 4.71 12.92 -2.66
N ASN A 189 5.68 13.78 -3.03
CA ASN A 189 6.93 13.86 -2.29
C ASN A 189 6.67 14.29 -0.84
N PRO A 190 7.02 13.45 0.13
CA PRO A 190 6.49 13.60 1.47
C PRO A 190 6.94 14.91 2.15
N ILE A 191 8.12 15.44 1.81
CA ILE A 191 8.67 16.67 2.41
C ILE A 191 7.82 17.92 2.10
N HIS A 192 6.93 17.85 1.10
CA HIS A 192 6.11 18.97 0.65
C HIS A 192 4.62 18.80 0.91
N TYR A 193 4.20 17.71 1.57
CA TYR A 193 2.79 17.51 1.91
C TYR A 193 2.20 18.67 2.68
N GLY A 194 2.97 19.30 3.58
CA GLY A 194 2.51 20.50 4.27
C GLY A 194 2.09 21.63 3.32
N ASP A 195 2.91 21.96 2.33
CA ASP A 195 2.62 23.03 1.38
C ASP A 195 1.35 22.73 0.57
N THR A 196 1.21 21.49 0.10
CA THR A 196 0.03 21.04 -0.66
C THR A 196 -1.23 21.06 0.19
N LEU A 197 -1.16 20.59 1.44
CA LEU A 197 -2.28 20.60 2.39
C LEU A 197 -2.74 22.02 2.69
N ALA A 198 -1.80 22.96 2.95
CA ALA A 198 -2.14 24.37 3.13
C ALA A 198 -2.86 24.95 1.91
N ALA A 199 -2.38 24.63 0.70
CA ALA A 199 -2.97 25.12 -0.53
C ALA A 199 -4.40 24.59 -0.77
N LEU A 200 -4.67 23.34 -0.37
CA LEU A 200 -5.99 22.70 -0.42
C LEU A 200 -6.90 23.09 0.75
N GLY A 201 -6.40 23.87 1.72
CA GLY A 201 -7.15 24.39 2.86
C GLY A 201 -7.22 23.46 4.08
N TYR A 202 -6.34 22.46 4.19
CA TYR A 202 -6.24 21.60 5.37
C TYR A 202 -5.28 22.21 6.39
N PRO A 203 -5.74 22.54 7.62
CA PRO A 203 -4.86 23.07 8.66
C PRO A 203 -3.99 21.96 9.26
N PHE A 204 -2.68 22.06 9.11
CA PHE A 204 -1.73 21.07 9.64
C PHE A 204 -0.64 21.73 10.50
N GLN A 205 -0.03 20.91 11.34
CA GLN A 205 1.25 21.14 12.00
C GLN A 205 2.18 19.97 11.65
N THR A 206 3.47 20.12 11.88
CA THR A 206 4.43 19.05 11.68
C THR A 206 4.98 18.50 12.99
N ASP A 207 5.25 17.20 13.03
CA ASP A 207 5.94 16.58 14.17
C ASP A 207 7.46 16.84 14.11
N SER A 208 8.23 16.22 15.02
CA SER A 208 9.69 16.42 15.08
C SER A 208 10.47 15.88 13.86
N LEU A 209 9.79 15.12 12.99
CA LEU A 209 10.33 14.57 11.76
C LEU A 209 9.72 15.28 10.53
N ASP A 210 9.10 16.44 10.74
CA ASP A 210 8.44 17.29 9.75
C ASP A 210 7.17 16.70 9.10
N TRP A 211 6.50 15.73 9.76
CA TRP A 211 5.30 15.07 9.19
C TRP A 211 3.98 15.74 9.57
N PRO A 212 3.07 15.95 8.60
CA PRO A 212 1.84 16.66 8.82
C PRO A 212 0.84 15.87 9.67
N TYR A 213 0.30 16.52 10.69
CA TYR A 213 -0.87 16.10 11.45
C TYR A 213 -1.87 17.26 11.55
N PHE A 214 -3.15 16.93 11.73
CA PHE A 214 -4.19 17.95 11.83
C PHE A 214 -3.99 18.83 13.07
N THR A 215 -4.04 20.15 12.86
CA THR A 215 -3.71 21.12 13.91
C THR A 215 -4.56 20.90 15.17
N ARG A 216 -3.89 20.59 16.29
CA ARG A 216 -4.50 20.41 17.62
C ARG A 216 -5.47 19.24 17.72
N GLU A 217 -5.40 18.29 16.80
CA GLU A 217 -6.20 17.08 16.83
C GLU A 217 -5.39 15.89 17.32
N VAL A 218 -5.95 15.15 18.26
CA VAL A 218 -5.38 13.90 18.76
C VAL A 218 -6.40 12.79 18.70
N VAL A 219 -5.91 11.59 18.46
CA VAL A 219 -6.70 10.37 18.59
C VAL A 219 -6.43 9.80 19.96
N ALA A 220 -7.46 9.57 20.75
CA ALA A 220 -7.39 8.93 22.05
C ALA A 220 -8.07 7.56 22.00
N GLN A 221 -7.32 6.51 22.33
CA GLN A 221 -7.84 5.15 22.41
C GLN A 221 -8.03 4.75 23.87
N PHE A 222 -9.25 4.35 24.21
CA PHE A 222 -9.63 3.89 25.54
C PHE A 222 -9.57 2.37 25.66
N VAL A 223 -9.36 1.87 26.88
CA VAL A 223 -9.57 0.45 27.19
C VAL A 223 -11.06 0.11 26.95
N PRO A 224 -11.38 -1.02 26.29
CA PRO A 224 -12.76 -1.48 26.12
C PRO A 224 -13.54 -1.47 27.44
N GLY A 225 -14.78 -0.98 27.39
CA GLY A 225 -15.65 -0.87 28.58
C GLY A 225 -15.35 0.31 29.51
N THR A 226 -14.42 1.21 29.16
CA THR A 226 -14.18 2.43 29.94
C THR A 226 -15.47 3.26 30.05
N PRO A 227 -15.95 3.62 31.27
CA PRO A 227 -17.19 4.38 31.42
C PRO A 227 -17.09 5.81 30.86
N ASP A 228 -18.17 6.31 30.26
CA ASP A 228 -18.23 7.68 29.70
C ASP A 228 -17.92 8.77 30.74
N THR A 229 -18.28 8.54 32.01
CA THR A 229 -17.93 9.46 33.10
C THR A 229 -16.42 9.60 33.28
N THR A 230 -15.65 8.53 33.03
CA THR A 230 -14.19 8.56 33.03
C THR A 230 -13.65 9.27 31.80
N LYS A 231 -14.21 9.00 30.61
CA LYS A 231 -13.83 9.67 29.35
C LYS A 231 -14.05 11.19 29.45
N ILE A 232 -15.23 11.62 29.90
CA ILE A 232 -15.57 13.04 30.14
C ILE A 232 -14.60 13.69 31.13
N ARG A 233 -14.28 13.02 32.24
CA ARG A 233 -13.33 13.53 33.22
C ARG A 233 -11.94 13.74 32.63
N LEU A 234 -11.45 12.80 31.82
CA LEU A 234 -10.16 12.93 31.14
C LEU A 234 -10.18 14.08 30.13
N ARG A 235 -11.21 14.17 29.28
CA ARG A 235 -11.38 15.31 28.38
C ARG A 235 -11.32 16.65 29.12
N ASN A 236 -12.09 16.78 30.20
CA ASN A 236 -12.11 18.00 31.02
C ASN A 236 -10.75 18.30 31.67
N GLN A 237 -10.02 17.27 32.12
CA GLN A 237 -8.68 17.41 32.68
C GLN A 237 -7.70 18.02 31.67
N TYR A 238 -7.84 17.65 30.39
CA TYR A 238 -7.01 18.15 29.29
C TYR A 238 -7.68 19.27 28.49
N GLY A 239 -8.76 19.89 28.97
CA GLY A 239 -9.47 20.94 28.21
C GLY A 239 -9.80 20.54 26.77
N ALA A 240 -10.00 19.24 26.51
CA ALA A 240 -10.21 18.66 25.21
C ALA A 240 -11.70 18.63 24.88
N VAL A 241 -12.04 18.89 23.62
CA VAL A 241 -13.40 18.80 23.10
C VAL A 241 -13.50 17.55 22.22
N LEU A 242 -14.50 16.71 22.46
CA LEU A 242 -14.81 15.59 21.58
C LEU A 242 -15.25 16.15 20.22
N LYS A 243 -14.52 15.80 19.17
CA LYS A 243 -14.84 16.15 17.77
C LYS A 243 -15.60 15.01 17.11
N ASP A 244 -15.15 13.77 17.29
CA ASP A 244 -15.78 12.57 16.72
C ASP A 244 -15.42 11.31 17.52
N SER A 245 -16.11 10.20 17.28
CA SER A 245 -15.83 8.92 17.92
C SER A 245 -16.26 7.72 17.07
N CYS A 246 -15.56 6.60 17.22
CA CYS A 246 -15.83 5.35 16.53
C CYS A 246 -15.58 4.14 17.43
N VAL A 247 -15.90 2.94 16.93
CA VAL A 247 -15.68 1.65 17.64
C VAL A 247 -16.36 1.69 19.00
N CYS A 248 -17.67 1.99 19.02
CA CYS A 248 -18.46 2.12 20.24
C CYS A 248 -17.85 3.10 21.28
N ASN A 249 -17.34 4.24 20.81
CA ASN A 249 -16.63 5.25 21.59
C ASN A 249 -15.30 4.78 22.23
N GLN A 250 -14.70 3.70 21.73
CA GLN A 250 -13.37 3.28 22.16
C GLN A 250 -12.29 4.22 21.61
N LEU A 251 -12.47 4.70 20.38
CA LEU A 251 -11.63 5.71 19.76
C LEU A 251 -12.37 7.05 19.77
N GLU A 252 -11.73 8.08 20.30
CA GLU A 252 -12.23 9.44 20.29
C GLU A 252 -11.23 10.37 19.58
N LEU A 253 -11.74 11.18 18.67
CA LEU A 253 -11.00 12.30 18.08
C LEU A 253 -11.24 13.54 18.93
N TRP A 254 -10.16 14.12 19.47
CA TRP A 254 -10.23 15.30 20.32
C TRP A 254 -9.60 16.50 19.65
N THR A 255 -10.19 17.67 19.88
CA THR A 255 -9.55 18.97 19.66
C THR A 255 -9.06 19.53 20.98
N LEU A 256 -7.77 19.87 21.07
CA LEU A 256 -7.16 20.41 22.29
C LEU A 256 -7.30 21.94 22.38
N GLY A 257 -7.41 22.47 23.62
CA GLY A 257 -7.41 23.91 23.92
C GLY A 257 -6.04 24.61 23.74
N ASP A 258 -6.04 25.95 23.76
CA ASP A 258 -4.85 26.79 23.44
C ASP A 258 -3.67 26.63 24.44
N SER A 259 -3.90 26.00 25.59
CA SER A 259 -2.95 25.93 26.71
C SER A 259 -2.12 24.65 26.78
N LEU A 260 -2.18 23.79 25.76
CA LEU A 260 -1.54 22.47 25.72
C LEU A 260 -0.55 22.38 24.56
N ALA A 261 0.67 21.94 24.85
CA ALA A 261 1.71 21.64 23.88
C ALA A 261 1.86 20.12 23.75
N PHE A 262 2.61 19.64 22.75
CA PHE A 262 3.02 18.24 22.65
C PHE A 262 4.51 18.11 22.97
N ASP A 263 4.92 17.05 23.65
CA ASP A 263 6.34 16.71 23.76
C ASP A 263 6.84 16.02 22.49
N ALA A 264 8.15 15.80 22.42
CA ALA A 264 8.80 15.13 21.28
C ALA A 264 8.31 13.70 21.03
N ASN A 265 7.53 13.11 21.95
CA ASN A 265 6.95 11.77 21.82
C ASN A 265 5.44 11.85 21.50
N GLY A 266 4.91 13.01 21.14
CA GLY A 266 3.50 13.19 20.78
C GLY A 266 2.55 13.24 21.98
N ASN A 267 3.04 13.29 23.22
CA ASN A 267 2.17 13.34 24.39
C ASN A 267 1.71 14.78 24.69
N PRO A 268 0.43 15.03 25.01
CA PRO A 268 -0.07 16.36 25.34
C PRO A 268 0.45 16.83 26.72
N VAL A 269 1.38 17.79 26.71
CA VAL A 269 1.98 18.41 27.90
C VAL A 269 1.20 19.68 28.26
N PRO A 270 0.61 19.74 29.47
CA PRO A 270 0.19 21.02 30.05
C PRO A 270 1.42 21.92 30.23
N ASN A 271 1.25 23.24 30.24
CA ASN A 271 2.28 24.14 30.79
C ASN A 271 2.49 23.83 32.31
N GLY A 272 3.24 22.78 32.65
CA GLY A 272 3.37 22.21 34.01
C GLY A 272 3.96 20.77 34.02
N PRO A 273 4.33 20.21 35.20
CA PRO A 273 5.28 19.08 35.26
C PRO A 273 4.73 17.78 34.65
N SER A 274 5.59 17.18 33.83
CA SER A 274 5.61 15.86 33.20
C SER A 274 4.40 14.94 33.36
N ILE A 275 3.90 14.55 32.19
CA ILE A 275 2.95 13.48 31.96
C ILE A 275 3.52 12.16 32.49
N GLY A 276 2.91 11.62 33.55
CA GLY A 276 3.12 10.25 33.98
C GLY A 276 2.23 9.30 33.17
N ILE A 277 2.39 9.25 31.83
CA ILE A 277 1.98 8.08 31.04
C ILE A 277 3.05 7.02 31.35
N LEU A 278 2.95 6.44 32.55
CA LEU A 278 3.87 5.41 32.95
C LEU A 278 3.52 4.16 32.14
N GLU A 279 4.54 3.68 31.42
CA GLU A 279 4.82 2.25 31.26
C GLU A 279 4.25 1.45 32.43
N ARG A 280 3.81 0.22 32.18
CA ARG A 280 3.51 -0.76 33.23
C ARG A 280 4.67 -0.84 34.24
N VAL A 281 4.64 -0.02 35.29
CA VAL A 281 5.47 -0.20 36.47
C VAL A 281 4.92 -1.45 37.11
N LYS A 282 5.67 -2.54 36.98
CA LYS A 282 5.39 -3.85 37.55
C LYS A 282 5.04 -3.68 39.03
N GLY A 283 3.74 -3.66 39.35
CA GLY A 283 3.24 -3.46 40.72
C GLY A 283 2.19 -2.35 40.94
N ALA A 284 1.83 -1.54 39.94
CA ALA A 284 0.74 -0.56 40.08
C ALA A 284 -0.64 -1.21 39.82
N THR A 285 -1.55 -1.09 40.78
CA THR A 285 -2.91 -1.67 40.76
C THR A 285 -4.00 -0.70 40.26
N ALA A 286 -3.63 0.35 39.52
CA ALA A 286 -4.60 1.28 38.93
C ALA A 286 -4.73 0.97 37.43
N GLU A 287 -5.93 0.56 37.00
CA GLU A 287 -6.26 0.41 35.58
C GLU A 287 -6.08 1.76 34.88
N VAL A 288 -5.14 1.83 33.93
CA VAL A 288 -4.93 3.01 33.09
C VAL A 288 -6.06 3.01 32.04
N PRO A 289 -6.95 4.02 32.01
CA PRO A 289 -8.13 4.01 31.14
C PRO A 289 -7.81 4.30 29.67
N LEU A 290 -6.65 4.91 29.38
CA LEU A 290 -6.16 5.18 28.02
C LEU A 290 -5.13 4.14 27.60
N GLN A 291 -5.31 3.55 26.42
CA GLN A 291 -4.37 2.63 25.78
C GLN A 291 -3.35 3.37 24.91
N GLY A 292 -3.73 4.50 24.31
CA GLY A 292 -2.86 5.30 23.46
C GLY A 292 -3.43 6.70 23.22
N VAL A 293 -2.53 7.65 22.95
CA VAL A 293 -2.88 9.00 22.46
C VAL A 293 -1.83 9.40 21.44
N ASP A 294 -2.22 9.63 20.20
CA ASP A 294 -1.33 10.04 19.11
C ASP A 294 -1.84 11.32 18.43
N PRO A 295 -0.97 12.14 17.83
CA PRO A 295 -1.39 13.18 16.88
C PRO A 295 -2.26 12.58 15.77
N ASN A 296 -3.28 13.32 15.32
CA ASN A 296 -4.10 12.88 14.19
C ASN A 296 -3.35 13.09 12.87
N TYR A 297 -2.41 12.19 12.55
CA TYR A 297 -1.57 12.25 11.36
C TYR A 297 -2.39 12.26 10.08
N VAL A 298 -1.92 13.01 9.07
CA VAL A 298 -2.55 13.03 7.74
C VAL A 298 -2.07 11.81 6.96
N THR A 299 -3.01 11.11 6.32
CA THR A 299 -2.72 10.00 5.41
C THR A 299 -3.22 10.31 4.02
N ILE A 300 -2.57 9.76 3.00
CA ILE A 300 -2.88 10.05 1.59
C ILE A 300 -2.92 8.75 0.80
N SER A 301 -3.89 8.62 -0.09
CA SER A 301 -3.94 7.56 -1.12
C SER A 301 -3.40 8.07 -2.46
N GLN A 302 -4.03 9.11 -3.00
CA GLN A 302 -3.61 9.87 -4.18
C GLN A 302 -4.19 11.28 -4.06
N LEU A 303 -3.36 12.34 -4.07
CA LEU A 303 -3.89 13.70 -3.99
C LEU A 303 -4.54 14.12 -5.31
N LEU A 304 -5.75 14.70 -5.26
CA LEU A 304 -6.42 15.32 -6.40
C LEU A 304 -6.89 16.74 -6.09
N ASP A 305 -6.75 17.63 -7.08
CA ASP A 305 -7.35 18.97 -7.04
C ASP A 305 -8.83 18.95 -7.41
N GLN A 306 -9.67 18.45 -6.50
CA GLN A 306 -11.10 18.49 -6.73
C GLN A 306 -11.87 19.15 -5.60
N ALA A 307 -13.05 19.67 -5.96
CA ALA A 307 -13.95 20.24 -4.98
C ALA A 307 -14.36 19.16 -3.96
N PRO A 308 -14.46 19.49 -2.67
CA PRO A 308 -15.01 18.57 -1.68
C PRO A 308 -16.39 18.09 -2.12
N ALA A 309 -16.58 16.78 -2.13
CA ALA A 309 -17.85 16.15 -2.43
C ALA A 309 -18.26 15.25 -1.27
N GLU A 310 -19.53 15.36 -0.85
CA GLU A 310 -20.15 14.57 0.20
C GLU A 310 -21.11 13.58 -0.43
N ASN A 311 -21.17 12.37 0.11
CA ASN A 311 -22.15 11.38 -0.30
C ASN A 311 -23.46 11.60 0.45
N MET A 312 -24.58 11.52 -0.27
CA MET A 312 -25.90 11.50 0.37
C MET A 312 -26.12 10.13 1.03
N PRO A 313 -26.86 10.03 2.14
CA PRO A 313 -27.23 8.74 2.74
C PRO A 313 -27.83 7.76 1.74
N LEU A 314 -27.60 6.46 1.94
CA LEU A 314 -28.15 5.41 1.09
C LEU A 314 -29.68 5.43 1.06
N THR A 315 -30.24 5.04 -0.08
CA THR A 315 -31.65 4.72 -0.25
C THR A 315 -31.83 3.26 -0.63
N ASP A 316 -33.04 2.71 -0.46
CA ASP A 316 -33.39 1.37 -0.96
C ASP A 316 -33.10 1.22 -2.47
N GLN A 317 -33.20 2.32 -3.22
CA GLN A 317 -32.91 2.31 -4.64
C GLN A 317 -31.43 2.03 -4.93
N ASP A 318 -30.52 2.51 -4.09
CA ASP A 318 -29.08 2.34 -4.25
C ASP A 318 -28.65 0.90 -3.98
N LEU A 319 -29.38 0.20 -3.10
CA LEU A 319 -29.15 -1.20 -2.77
C LEU A 319 -29.78 -2.19 -3.78
N ASN A 320 -30.53 -1.68 -4.76
CA ASN A 320 -31.11 -2.54 -5.80
C ASN A 320 -30.01 -3.13 -6.69
N GLY A 321 -29.95 -4.46 -6.75
CA GLY A 321 -28.95 -5.18 -7.54
C GLY A 321 -27.75 -5.67 -6.74
N ILE A 322 -27.66 -5.33 -5.45
CA ILE A 322 -26.67 -5.88 -4.52
C ILE A 322 -27.39 -6.91 -3.64
N PRO A 323 -27.30 -8.22 -3.94
CA PRO A 323 -27.94 -9.25 -3.12
C PRO A 323 -27.22 -9.39 -1.77
N PRO A 324 -27.92 -9.87 -0.71
CA PRO A 324 -27.26 -10.23 0.55
C PRO A 324 -26.11 -11.20 0.33
N ALA A 325 -25.00 -10.98 1.05
CA ALA A 325 -23.81 -11.78 0.90
C ALA A 325 -23.99 -13.21 1.44
N PRO A 326 -23.42 -14.24 0.77
CA PRO A 326 -23.29 -15.56 1.37
C PRO A 326 -22.51 -15.51 2.67
N ALA A 327 -22.93 -16.30 3.67
CA ALA A 327 -22.27 -16.34 4.97
C ALA A 327 -20.82 -16.85 4.89
N ASP A 328 -20.51 -17.65 3.87
CA ASP A 328 -19.19 -18.24 3.60
C ASP A 328 -18.30 -17.38 2.68
N ALA A 329 -18.71 -16.15 2.36
CA ALA A 329 -17.90 -15.25 1.56
C ALA A 329 -16.59 -14.90 2.26
N VAL A 330 -15.48 -14.98 1.52
CA VAL A 330 -14.20 -14.38 1.91
C VAL A 330 -14.30 -12.89 1.69
N ARG A 331 -14.09 -12.11 2.75
CA ARG A 331 -14.31 -10.67 2.83
C ARG A 331 -12.97 -9.94 2.73
N ILE A 332 -12.87 -9.02 1.78
CA ILE A 332 -11.72 -8.17 1.53
C ILE A 332 -12.14 -6.71 1.79
N ALA A 333 -11.64 -6.11 2.86
CA ALA A 333 -11.86 -4.70 3.13
C ALA A 333 -10.98 -3.82 2.24
N VAL A 334 -11.59 -2.83 1.61
CA VAL A 334 -10.90 -1.77 0.87
C VAL A 334 -11.07 -0.48 1.67
N ILE A 335 -10.02 -0.10 2.39
CA ILE A 335 -9.96 1.15 3.16
C ILE A 335 -9.34 2.20 2.25
N ASP A 336 -10.16 3.03 1.61
CA ASP A 336 -9.71 3.92 0.54
C ASP A 336 -10.67 5.12 0.36
N THR A 337 -10.79 5.67 -0.84
CA THR A 337 -11.70 6.79 -1.20
C THR A 337 -13.16 6.37 -1.36
N GLY A 338 -13.48 5.12 -1.03
CA GLY A 338 -14.78 4.49 -1.28
C GLY A 338 -14.73 3.54 -2.48
N VAL A 339 -15.87 2.94 -2.81
CA VAL A 339 -16.04 2.07 -3.98
C VAL A 339 -17.32 2.46 -4.71
N ASP A 340 -17.26 2.62 -6.04
CA ASP A 340 -18.46 2.65 -6.87
C ASP A 340 -19.11 1.27 -6.88
N TYR A 341 -19.91 1.01 -5.85
CA TYR A 341 -20.66 -0.24 -5.68
C TYR A 341 -21.74 -0.45 -6.76
N GLN A 342 -22.00 0.55 -7.61
CA GLN A 342 -22.90 0.44 -8.75
C GLN A 342 -22.17 0.11 -10.06
N HIS A 343 -20.83 0.06 -10.04
CA HIS A 343 -20.04 -0.33 -11.19
C HIS A 343 -20.41 -1.76 -11.64
N GLU A 344 -20.70 -1.95 -12.93
CA GLU A 344 -21.21 -3.23 -13.45
C GLU A 344 -20.27 -4.41 -13.20
N GLY A 345 -18.96 -4.16 -13.23
CA GLY A 345 -17.92 -5.15 -12.91
C GLY A 345 -17.76 -5.48 -11.43
N LEU A 346 -18.42 -4.74 -10.51
CA LEU A 346 -18.30 -4.93 -9.07
C LEU A 346 -19.59 -5.45 -8.41
N GLY A 347 -20.73 -5.43 -9.09
CA GLY A 347 -22.03 -5.77 -8.47
C GLY A 347 -22.12 -7.16 -7.82
N GLY A 348 -21.34 -8.14 -8.32
CA GLY A 348 -21.25 -9.49 -7.72
C GLY A 348 -20.20 -9.62 -6.61
N TYR A 349 -19.43 -8.57 -6.36
CA TYR A 349 -18.35 -8.52 -5.38
C TYR A 349 -18.68 -7.67 -4.16
N ILE A 350 -19.72 -6.83 -4.15
CA ILE A 350 -19.99 -5.99 -2.98
C ILE A 350 -20.60 -6.82 -1.85
N PHE A 351 -19.98 -6.77 -0.66
CA PHE A 351 -20.53 -7.39 0.53
C PHE A 351 -21.75 -6.61 0.98
N ARG A 352 -22.89 -7.31 1.12
CA ARG A 352 -24.08 -6.77 1.75
C ARG A 352 -24.46 -7.57 2.98
N LYS A 353 -24.36 -6.96 4.16
CA LYS A 353 -24.81 -7.56 5.41
C LYS A 353 -26.35 -7.54 5.52
N PRO A 354 -26.97 -8.43 6.32
CA PRO A 354 -28.42 -8.48 6.50
C PRO A 354 -28.88 -7.37 7.45
N ASP A 355 -28.60 -6.13 7.07
CA ASP A 355 -28.96 -4.90 7.78
C ASP A 355 -29.95 -4.11 6.91
N GLU A 356 -30.98 -3.54 7.54
CA GLU A 356 -32.06 -2.81 6.87
C GLU A 356 -31.87 -1.30 7.09
N LEU A 357 -32.27 -0.48 6.12
CA LEU A 357 -32.24 0.98 6.28
C LEU A 357 -33.45 1.44 7.13
N ASN A 358 -33.38 1.28 8.46
CA ASN A 358 -34.53 1.42 9.35
C ASN A 358 -34.26 2.19 10.68
N GLU A 359 -33.55 3.32 10.67
CA GLU A 359 -33.36 4.23 11.83
C GLU A 359 -32.71 3.57 13.08
N GLY A 360 -32.20 2.34 12.94
CA GLY A 360 -31.60 1.52 14.00
C GLY A 360 -30.18 1.04 13.64
N ASP A 361 -29.45 0.62 14.66
CA ASP A 361 -28.22 -0.17 14.53
C ASP A 361 -28.63 -1.63 14.80
N ASP A 362 -29.10 -2.30 13.76
CA ASP A 362 -29.78 -3.60 13.87
C ASP A 362 -28.80 -4.77 14.11
N ASP A 363 -27.52 -4.56 13.84
CA ASP A 363 -26.45 -5.54 14.06
C ASP A 363 -25.54 -5.21 15.26
N ASP A 364 -25.88 -4.18 16.04
CA ASP A 364 -25.20 -3.73 17.26
C ASP A 364 -23.69 -3.46 17.02
N ASN A 365 -23.31 -3.04 15.82
CA ASN A 365 -21.90 -2.81 15.43
C ASN A 365 -21.45 -1.35 15.66
N CYS A 366 -22.32 -0.51 16.25
CA CYS A 366 -22.14 0.90 16.54
C CYS A 366 -22.19 1.84 15.33
N TYR A 367 -22.56 1.35 14.15
CA TYR A 367 -22.90 2.12 12.97
C TYR A 367 -24.32 1.78 12.52
N PRO A 368 -25.27 2.73 12.56
CA PRO A 368 -26.61 2.47 12.07
C PRO A 368 -26.66 2.48 10.53
N ASP A 369 -27.48 1.59 9.99
CA ASP A 369 -27.92 1.55 8.59
C ASP A 369 -26.77 1.41 7.56
N ASP A 370 -25.70 0.64 7.81
CA ASP A 370 -24.50 0.50 6.95
C ASP A 370 -24.44 -0.84 6.16
N PRO A 371 -25.48 -1.24 5.40
CA PRO A 371 -25.60 -2.59 4.84
C PRO A 371 -24.51 -2.97 3.83
N ILE A 372 -23.74 -1.99 3.33
CA ILE A 372 -22.66 -2.20 2.35
C ILE A 372 -21.37 -1.48 2.73
N GLY A 373 -21.22 -1.01 3.97
CA GLY A 373 -20.01 -0.30 4.44
C GLY A 373 -20.24 1.15 4.86
N VAL A 374 -19.14 1.84 5.21
CA VAL A 374 -19.17 3.10 5.96
C VAL A 374 -18.28 4.17 5.32
N ASP A 375 -18.72 5.43 5.40
CA ASP A 375 -17.98 6.65 5.05
C ASP A 375 -17.47 7.36 6.32
N PHE A 376 -16.22 7.08 6.67
CA PHE A 376 -15.50 7.75 7.77
C PHE A 376 -14.96 9.12 7.36
N SER A 377 -14.97 9.47 6.07
CA SER A 377 -14.45 10.76 5.59
C SER A 377 -15.36 11.92 5.96
N THR A 378 -16.66 11.66 6.14
CA THR A 378 -17.68 12.66 6.46
C THR A 378 -18.10 12.65 7.93
N THR A 379 -18.55 13.80 8.45
CA THR A 379 -19.24 13.89 9.74
C THR A 379 -20.77 13.86 9.60
N LEU A 380 -21.29 13.78 8.36
CA LEU A 380 -22.73 13.72 8.10
C LEU A 380 -23.27 12.33 8.50
N LEU A 381 -24.43 12.32 9.17
CA LEU A 381 -25.09 11.09 9.61
C LEU A 381 -26.38 10.83 8.79
N PRO A 382 -26.71 9.57 8.48
CA PRO A 382 -25.89 8.37 8.70
C PRO A 382 -24.68 8.31 7.75
N ARG A 383 -23.60 7.64 8.18
CA ARG A 383 -22.33 7.49 7.44
C ARG A 383 -22.33 6.28 6.51
N ASN A 384 -23.48 5.91 5.97
CA ASN A 384 -23.67 4.60 5.37
C ASN A 384 -23.37 4.52 3.87
N ASN A 385 -22.90 5.60 3.24
CA ASN A 385 -22.69 5.61 1.79
C ASN A 385 -21.20 5.69 1.41
N PRO A 386 -20.52 4.55 1.21
CA PRO A 386 -19.11 4.49 0.84
C PRO A 386 -18.86 4.71 -0.66
N MET A 387 -19.75 5.43 -1.37
CA MET A 387 -19.61 5.72 -2.81
C MET A 387 -18.30 6.45 -3.11
N ASP A 388 -17.62 6.04 -4.17
CA ASP A 388 -16.34 6.63 -4.58
C ASP A 388 -16.55 7.87 -5.44
N ASN A 389 -16.20 9.03 -4.88
CA ASN A 389 -16.19 10.31 -5.57
C ASN A 389 -14.78 10.78 -5.97
N HIS A 390 -13.79 9.89 -5.91
CA HIS A 390 -12.41 10.14 -6.30
C HIS A 390 -11.95 9.23 -7.44
N GLY A 391 -12.27 7.94 -7.36
CA GLY A 391 -11.92 6.92 -8.33
C GLY A 391 -10.68 6.09 -7.99
N HIS A 392 -10.00 6.34 -6.87
CA HIS A 392 -8.85 5.52 -6.47
C HIS A 392 -9.30 4.19 -5.87
N GLY A 393 -10.21 4.22 -4.89
CA GLY A 393 -10.75 3.01 -4.27
C GLY A 393 -11.54 2.11 -5.23
N THR A 394 -12.28 2.66 -6.20
CA THR A 394 -12.91 1.87 -7.27
C THR A 394 -11.89 1.18 -8.16
N HIS A 395 -10.76 1.84 -8.44
CA HIS A 395 -9.68 1.24 -9.22
C HIS A 395 -9.02 0.09 -8.48
N VAL A 396 -8.74 0.28 -7.19
CA VAL A 396 -8.23 -0.76 -6.29
C VAL A 396 -9.20 -1.94 -6.20
N ALA A 397 -10.49 -1.70 -5.94
CA ALA A 397 -11.53 -2.73 -5.87
C ALA A 397 -11.66 -3.50 -7.20
N GLY A 398 -11.56 -2.79 -8.33
CA GLY A 398 -11.59 -3.42 -9.64
C GLY A 398 -10.39 -4.32 -9.91
N ILE A 399 -9.20 -4.00 -9.37
CA ILE A 399 -8.02 -4.86 -9.50
C ILE A 399 -8.25 -6.15 -8.72
N ILE A 400 -8.83 -6.07 -7.51
CA ILE A 400 -9.19 -7.25 -6.71
C ILE A 400 -10.17 -8.12 -7.52
N ALA A 401 -11.30 -7.56 -7.97
CA ALA A 401 -12.32 -8.29 -8.72
C ALA A 401 -11.76 -8.95 -9.99
N ARG A 402 -11.02 -8.20 -10.82
CA ARG A 402 -10.42 -8.73 -12.06
C ARG A 402 -9.36 -9.80 -11.81
N THR A 403 -8.58 -9.67 -10.73
CA THR A 403 -7.58 -10.67 -10.35
C THR A 403 -8.27 -11.96 -9.91
N LEU A 404 -9.38 -11.87 -9.17
CA LEU A 404 -10.18 -13.03 -8.76
C LEU A 404 -10.90 -13.69 -9.94
N ASP A 405 -11.49 -12.92 -10.85
CA ASP A 405 -12.16 -13.42 -12.07
C ASP A 405 -11.21 -14.20 -12.99
N THR A 406 -9.95 -13.77 -13.07
CA THR A 406 -8.94 -14.41 -13.92
C THR A 406 -8.25 -15.60 -13.24
N ALA A 407 -8.37 -15.73 -11.93
CA ALA A 407 -7.79 -16.84 -11.18
C ALA A 407 -8.59 -18.14 -11.41
N SER A 408 -8.00 -19.11 -12.11
CA SER A 408 -8.62 -20.39 -12.47
C SER A 408 -8.86 -21.35 -11.28
N CYS A 409 -8.57 -20.92 -10.06
CA CYS A 409 -8.70 -21.69 -8.83
C CYS A 409 -9.84 -21.19 -7.91
N ALA A 410 -10.60 -20.17 -8.34
CA ALA A 410 -11.69 -19.60 -7.56
C ALA A 410 -12.91 -20.55 -7.52
N GLY A 411 -13.18 -21.14 -6.36
CA GLY A 411 -14.41 -21.88 -6.06
C GLY A 411 -15.23 -21.27 -4.91
N CYS A 412 -14.79 -20.15 -4.35
CA CYS A 412 -15.43 -19.45 -3.24
C CYS A 412 -16.17 -18.19 -3.70
N ASN A 413 -17.05 -17.71 -2.83
CA ASN A 413 -17.61 -16.37 -2.93
C ASN A 413 -16.60 -15.37 -2.34
N PHE A 414 -16.22 -14.35 -3.10
CA PHE A 414 -15.33 -13.29 -2.65
C PHE A 414 -16.10 -11.99 -2.65
N HIS A 415 -16.12 -11.28 -1.52
CA HIS A 415 -16.79 -9.99 -1.43
C HIS A 415 -15.88 -8.92 -0.85
N ILE A 416 -16.10 -7.69 -1.31
CA ILE A 416 -15.40 -6.48 -0.93
C ILE A 416 -16.25 -5.75 0.10
N LEU A 417 -15.63 -5.32 1.20
CA LEU A 417 -16.18 -4.39 2.19
C LEU A 417 -15.64 -2.98 1.88
N PRO A 418 -16.47 -2.08 1.30
CA PRO A 418 -16.09 -0.70 1.06
C PRO A 418 -16.05 0.14 2.34
N TYR A 419 -14.86 0.63 2.72
CA TYR A 419 -14.72 1.62 3.77
C TYR A 419 -14.07 2.88 3.22
N LYS A 420 -14.87 3.94 3.09
CA LYS A 420 -14.38 5.24 2.65
C LYS A 420 -13.74 5.96 3.83
N SER A 421 -12.42 5.98 3.89
CA SER A 421 -11.64 6.74 4.88
C SER A 421 -11.05 8.01 4.28
N HIS A 422 -10.78 8.02 2.97
CA HIS A 422 -10.20 9.16 2.26
C HIS A 422 -11.31 9.97 1.57
N ASP A 423 -11.21 11.29 1.70
CA ASP A 423 -12.16 12.23 1.11
C ASP A 423 -12.03 12.30 -0.42
N SER A 424 -12.82 13.17 -1.06
CA SER A 424 -12.75 13.34 -2.51
C SER A 424 -11.37 13.81 -3.00
N ARG A 425 -10.48 14.35 -2.17
CA ARG A 425 -9.11 14.72 -2.58
C ARG A 425 -8.08 13.65 -2.29
N GLY A 426 -8.51 12.50 -1.75
CA GLY A 426 -7.62 11.42 -1.35
C GLY A 426 -6.87 11.71 -0.06
N VAL A 427 -7.37 12.65 0.76
CA VAL A 427 -6.84 12.98 2.08
C VAL A 427 -7.63 12.22 3.14
N SER A 428 -6.94 11.65 4.11
CA SER A 428 -7.54 11.04 5.30
C SER A 428 -6.71 11.39 6.54
N SER A 429 -7.05 10.76 7.66
CA SER A 429 -6.42 10.96 8.95
C SER A 429 -6.25 9.63 9.68
N LEU A 430 -5.29 9.59 10.61
CA LEU A 430 -5.06 8.45 11.50
C LEU A 430 -6.36 7.95 12.15
N PHE A 431 -7.20 8.88 12.63
CA PHE A 431 -8.49 8.54 13.21
C PHE A 431 -9.36 7.74 12.23
N GLN A 432 -9.53 8.25 11.01
CA GLN A 432 -10.43 7.66 10.01
C GLN A 432 -9.95 6.28 9.54
N VAL A 433 -8.67 6.12 9.25
CA VAL A 433 -8.11 4.81 8.85
C VAL A 433 -8.13 3.80 9.99
N ALA A 434 -7.91 4.24 11.24
CA ALA A 434 -8.03 3.37 12.41
C ALA A 434 -9.49 2.92 12.62
N CYS A 435 -10.47 3.83 12.55
CA CYS A 435 -11.89 3.47 12.62
C CYS A 435 -12.29 2.46 11.54
N ALA A 436 -11.87 2.70 10.28
CA ALA A 436 -12.13 1.80 9.17
C ALA A 436 -11.49 0.42 9.37
N THR A 437 -10.29 0.37 9.94
CA THR A 437 -9.59 -0.90 10.25
C THR A 437 -10.39 -1.69 11.28
N TYR A 438 -10.80 -1.09 12.40
CA TYR A 438 -11.59 -1.79 13.40
C TYR A 438 -12.97 -2.21 12.87
N GLN A 439 -13.60 -1.39 12.03
CA GLN A 439 -14.87 -1.76 11.40
C GLN A 439 -14.70 -2.97 10.47
N ALA A 440 -13.63 -3.00 9.68
CA ALA A 440 -13.31 -4.16 8.86
C ALA A 440 -13.15 -5.44 9.69
N LEU A 441 -12.55 -5.35 10.88
CA LEU A 441 -12.43 -6.49 11.79
C LEU A 441 -13.79 -6.92 12.35
N GLU A 442 -14.63 -5.97 12.78
CA GLU A 442 -15.99 -6.25 13.26
C GLU A 442 -16.84 -6.94 12.19
N ASP A 443 -16.74 -6.47 10.95
CA ASP A 443 -17.43 -7.08 9.80
C ASP A 443 -16.72 -8.34 9.27
N GLY A 444 -15.72 -8.85 9.98
CA GLY A 444 -15.08 -10.15 9.74
C GLY A 444 -14.22 -10.22 8.49
N ALA A 445 -13.57 -9.12 8.10
CA ALA A 445 -12.61 -9.10 7.00
C ALA A 445 -11.46 -10.08 7.24
N GLN A 446 -11.19 -10.96 6.27
CA GLN A 446 -10.00 -11.81 6.28
C GLN A 446 -8.78 -11.10 5.67
N VAL A 447 -9.02 -10.12 4.78
CA VAL A 447 -7.96 -9.33 4.14
C VAL A 447 -8.33 -7.85 4.22
N ILE A 448 -7.38 -7.00 4.58
CA ILE A 448 -7.49 -5.54 4.49
C ILE A 448 -6.48 -5.05 3.44
N ASN A 449 -6.97 -4.31 2.45
CA ASN A 449 -6.14 -3.64 1.45
C ASN A 449 -5.97 -2.17 1.82
N ASP A 450 -4.74 -1.78 2.15
CA ASP A 450 -4.33 -0.42 2.46
C ASP A 450 -3.48 0.16 1.33
N SER A 451 -4.15 0.67 0.31
CA SER A 451 -3.52 1.39 -0.81
C SER A 451 -3.27 2.87 -0.48
N TRP A 452 -2.79 3.13 0.73
CA TRP A 452 -2.54 4.45 1.31
C TRP A 452 -1.37 4.36 2.30
N GLY A 453 -0.87 5.51 2.74
CA GLY A 453 0.11 5.55 3.81
C GLY A 453 0.43 6.96 4.30
N PHE A 454 1.28 7.02 5.32
CA PHE A 454 1.95 8.25 5.74
C PHE A 454 3.38 7.93 6.18
N TYR A 455 4.24 8.93 6.08
CA TYR A 455 5.63 8.84 6.51
C TYR A 455 5.76 9.39 7.93
N GLY A 456 6.74 8.90 8.68
CA GLY A 456 7.13 9.51 9.94
C GLY A 456 7.15 8.62 11.14
N SER A 457 6.69 9.17 12.27
CA SER A 457 6.66 8.45 13.53
C SER A 457 5.57 7.37 13.48
N SER A 458 5.89 6.17 13.99
CA SER A 458 4.91 5.11 14.18
C SER A 458 3.79 5.57 15.12
N SER A 459 2.53 5.35 14.73
CA SER A 459 1.37 5.54 15.62
C SER A 459 1.16 4.29 16.49
N THR A 460 0.98 4.48 17.80
CA THR A 460 0.61 3.42 18.73
C THR A 460 -0.82 2.92 18.44
N ILE A 461 -1.73 3.82 18.09
CA ILE A 461 -3.13 3.50 17.82
C ILE A 461 -3.28 2.67 16.55
N LEU A 462 -2.58 3.04 15.46
CA LEU A 462 -2.59 2.23 14.25
C LEU A 462 -1.88 0.89 14.49
N ARG A 463 -0.79 0.88 15.26
CA ARG A 463 -0.12 -0.36 15.66
C ARG A 463 -1.06 -1.31 16.41
N ASN A 464 -1.85 -0.80 17.36
CA ASN A 464 -2.84 -1.59 18.08
C ASN A 464 -3.88 -2.20 17.13
N ALA A 465 -4.33 -1.46 16.11
CA ALA A 465 -5.26 -1.97 15.11
C ALA A 465 -4.64 -3.11 14.27
N VAL A 466 -3.36 -2.99 13.88
CA VAL A 466 -2.62 -4.06 13.18
C VAL A 466 -2.47 -5.31 14.06
N ASP A 467 -2.14 -5.14 15.34
CA ASP A 467 -1.98 -6.25 16.28
C ASP A 467 -3.34 -6.93 16.59
N ASP A 468 -4.44 -6.18 16.67
CA ASP A 468 -5.80 -6.73 16.82
C ASP A 468 -6.25 -7.48 15.57
N ALA A 469 -5.91 -6.98 14.36
CA ALA A 469 -6.11 -7.71 13.12
C ALA A 469 -5.37 -9.06 13.12
N ALA A 470 -4.13 -9.09 13.65
CA ALA A 470 -3.37 -10.33 13.77
C ALA A 470 -4.07 -11.33 14.71
N ALA A 471 -4.61 -10.85 15.83
CA ALA A 471 -5.34 -11.67 16.78
C ALA A 471 -6.62 -12.28 16.17
N GLN A 472 -7.25 -11.57 15.24
CA GLN A 472 -8.45 -12.01 14.51
C GLN A 472 -8.16 -12.79 13.23
N GLN A 473 -6.90 -13.11 12.95
CA GLN A 473 -6.48 -13.80 11.72
C GLN A 473 -6.79 -13.04 10.44
N THR A 474 -6.75 -11.70 10.50
CA THR A 474 -6.89 -10.81 9.34
C THR A 474 -5.51 -10.41 8.83
N LEU A 475 -5.29 -10.61 7.53
CA LEU A 475 -4.06 -10.18 6.84
C LEU A 475 -4.22 -8.73 6.36
N ILE A 476 -3.23 -7.88 6.65
CA ILE A 476 -3.14 -6.51 6.14
C ILE A 476 -2.11 -6.47 5.02
N VAL A 477 -2.51 -5.93 3.87
CA VAL A 477 -1.67 -5.78 2.68
C VAL A 477 -1.59 -4.29 2.36
N SER A 478 -0.39 -3.72 2.41
CA SER A 478 -0.20 -2.26 2.32
C SER A 478 0.80 -1.85 1.24
N ALA A 479 0.50 -0.73 0.59
CA ALA A 479 1.36 -0.13 -0.43
C ALA A 479 2.69 0.38 0.17
N ALA A 480 3.81 0.10 -0.50
CA ALA A 480 5.14 0.57 -0.05
C ALA A 480 5.36 2.09 -0.22
N GLY A 481 4.54 2.77 -1.04
CA GLY A 481 4.64 4.19 -1.36
C GLY A 481 5.31 4.48 -2.72
N ASN A 482 5.13 5.71 -3.23
CA ASN A 482 5.35 6.06 -4.64
C ASN A 482 6.41 7.16 -4.85
N ASP A 483 7.35 7.29 -3.91
CA ASP A 483 8.27 8.43 -3.85
C ASP A 483 9.73 8.06 -4.21
N SER A 484 9.95 6.83 -4.67
CA SER A 484 11.28 6.26 -4.97
C SER A 484 12.24 6.35 -3.78
N LEU A 485 11.71 6.27 -2.56
CA LEU A 485 12.47 6.41 -1.32
C LEU A 485 12.95 5.06 -0.80
N ASN A 486 14.10 5.09 -0.12
CA ASN A 486 14.59 3.96 0.64
C ASN A 486 13.93 3.92 2.03
N LEU A 487 13.09 2.90 2.26
CA LEU A 487 12.33 2.76 3.50
C LEU A 487 13.19 2.46 4.73
N ASP A 488 14.45 2.03 4.55
CA ASP A 488 15.40 1.87 5.66
C ASP A 488 15.78 3.21 6.32
N THR A 489 15.63 4.31 5.56
CA THR A 489 15.95 5.67 6.02
C THR A 489 14.72 6.47 6.42
N LEU A 490 13.58 6.18 5.78
CA LEU A 490 12.32 6.84 6.05
C LEU A 490 11.18 5.83 5.89
N ALA A 491 10.69 5.31 7.01
CA ALA A 491 9.62 4.34 7.03
C ALA A 491 8.26 4.97 6.66
N LEU A 492 7.42 4.17 6.00
CA LEU A 492 6.02 4.46 5.69
C LEU A 492 5.11 3.48 6.43
N TYR A 493 4.07 3.99 7.07
CA TYR A 493 3.09 3.17 7.80
C TYR A 493 1.74 3.17 7.08
N PRO A 494 1.01 2.03 7.09
CA PRO A 494 1.28 0.81 7.87
C PRO A 494 2.33 -0.16 7.28
N ALA A 495 2.78 0.03 6.04
CA ALA A 495 3.64 -0.95 5.34
C ALA A 495 4.88 -1.40 6.13
N CYS A 496 5.57 -0.49 6.84
CA CYS A 496 6.78 -0.80 7.60
C CYS A 496 6.52 -1.31 9.03
N PHE A 497 5.28 -1.64 9.42
CA PHE A 497 5.05 -2.30 10.71
C PHE A 497 5.65 -3.71 10.70
N ASP A 498 6.50 -4.01 11.69
CA ASP A 498 6.93 -5.38 11.97
C ASP A 498 5.79 -6.13 12.68
N ALA A 499 4.96 -6.81 11.89
CA ALA A 499 3.82 -7.61 12.32
C ALA A 499 3.67 -8.89 11.47
N PRO A 500 3.28 -10.03 12.08
CA PRO A 500 3.22 -11.32 11.39
C PRO A 500 2.10 -11.43 10.35
N ASN A 501 1.12 -10.53 10.38
CA ASN A 501 -0.02 -10.44 9.48
C ASN A 501 0.07 -9.26 8.49
N GLN A 502 1.23 -8.62 8.36
CA GLN A 502 1.44 -7.45 7.48
C GLN A 502 2.25 -7.85 6.24
N ILE A 503 1.83 -7.42 5.05
CA ILE A 503 2.62 -7.53 3.81
C ILE A 503 2.83 -6.14 3.22
N ALA A 504 4.09 -5.73 3.08
CA ALA A 504 4.46 -4.53 2.33
C ALA A 504 4.66 -4.83 0.84
N VAL A 505 3.96 -4.11 -0.03
CA VAL A 505 3.92 -4.39 -1.47
C VAL A 505 4.57 -3.26 -2.28
N GLY A 506 5.68 -3.58 -2.93
CA GLY A 506 6.31 -2.73 -3.95
C GLY A 506 5.71 -2.91 -5.34
N ALA A 507 6.05 -2.01 -6.26
CA ALA A 507 5.60 -2.06 -7.64
C ALA A 507 6.74 -2.46 -8.58
N TRP A 508 6.44 -3.40 -9.48
CA TRP A 508 7.30 -3.72 -10.62
C TRP A 508 6.61 -3.38 -11.95
N GLU A 509 7.43 -3.15 -12.96
CA GLU A 509 7.02 -2.93 -14.34
C GLU A 509 7.79 -3.84 -15.31
N TRP A 510 7.20 -4.10 -16.48
CA TRP A 510 7.92 -4.73 -17.58
C TRP A 510 8.67 -3.64 -18.35
N MET A 511 10.00 -3.74 -18.36
CA MET A 511 10.83 -2.93 -19.25
C MET A 511 11.28 -3.78 -20.43
N PRO A 512 11.08 -3.35 -21.68
CA PRO A 512 11.65 -4.04 -22.82
C PRO A 512 13.19 -3.95 -22.76
N GLU A 513 13.87 -5.09 -22.83
CA GLU A 513 15.32 -5.18 -23.03
C GLU A 513 15.55 -5.78 -24.42
N GLY A 514 15.98 -5.00 -25.40
CA GLY A 514 16.17 -5.55 -26.75
C GLY A 514 14.90 -5.57 -27.62
N GLU A 515 14.93 -6.31 -28.74
CA GLU A 515 13.77 -6.52 -29.62
C GLU A 515 12.88 -7.70 -29.18
N THR A 516 13.36 -8.55 -28.27
CA THR A 516 12.71 -9.82 -27.92
C THR A 516 12.63 -10.14 -26.43
N ASP A 517 13.35 -9.44 -25.56
CA ASP A 517 13.34 -9.70 -24.12
C ASP A 517 12.62 -8.58 -23.36
N SER A 518 11.92 -8.94 -22.29
CA SER A 518 11.35 -7.99 -21.34
C SER A 518 11.83 -8.38 -19.96
N VAL A 519 12.45 -7.44 -19.25
CA VAL A 519 12.94 -7.65 -17.90
C VAL A 519 11.95 -7.07 -16.92
N CYS A 520 11.61 -7.86 -15.91
CA CYS A 520 10.86 -7.37 -14.76
C CYS A 520 11.79 -6.54 -13.88
N THR A 521 11.47 -5.27 -13.69
CA THR A 521 12.24 -4.33 -12.86
C THR A 521 11.34 -3.57 -11.91
N ARG A 522 11.92 -2.93 -10.89
CA ARG A 522 11.19 -2.04 -9.99
C ARG A 522 10.63 -0.86 -10.79
N SER A 523 9.36 -0.51 -10.56
CA SER A 523 8.80 0.72 -11.09
C SER A 523 9.52 1.92 -10.50
N ILE A 524 9.90 2.90 -11.33
CA ILE A 524 10.76 4.01 -10.88
C ILE A 524 10.21 4.77 -9.66
N PHE A 525 8.89 4.92 -9.56
CA PHE A 525 8.22 5.56 -8.42
C PHE A 525 8.19 4.68 -7.15
N SER A 526 8.30 3.36 -7.25
CA SER A 526 8.11 2.47 -6.08
C SER A 526 9.16 2.75 -5.02
N ASN A 527 8.74 3.00 -3.79
CA ASN A 527 9.65 2.89 -2.66
C ASN A 527 10.25 1.48 -2.57
N PHE A 528 11.39 1.36 -1.91
CA PHE A 528 12.16 0.13 -1.87
C PHE A 528 12.88 -0.08 -0.54
N SER A 529 13.03 -1.34 -0.17
CA SER A 529 13.94 -1.80 0.88
C SER A 529 14.02 -3.34 0.79
N PRO A 530 15.21 -3.94 0.78
CA PRO A 530 15.36 -5.39 0.82
C PRO A 530 14.95 -6.00 2.18
N GLY A 531 14.73 -5.18 3.21
CA GLY A 531 14.33 -5.62 4.55
C GLY A 531 12.87 -5.32 4.90
N LEU A 532 12.29 -4.25 4.36
CA LEU A 532 10.94 -3.77 4.72
C LEU A 532 9.89 -3.98 3.62
N VAL A 533 10.29 -4.12 2.35
CA VAL A 533 9.35 -4.48 1.27
C VAL A 533 9.36 -5.99 1.09
N ASP A 534 8.24 -6.66 1.34
CA ASP A 534 8.17 -8.12 1.37
C ASP A 534 8.11 -8.74 -0.03
N ILE A 535 7.37 -8.10 -0.94
CA ILE A 535 7.07 -8.60 -2.29
C ILE A 535 6.77 -7.44 -3.23
N ALA A 536 7.00 -7.64 -4.53
CA ALA A 536 6.54 -6.73 -5.56
C ALA A 536 5.44 -7.37 -6.42
N ALA A 537 4.45 -6.57 -6.84
CA ALA A 537 3.42 -6.95 -7.80
C ALA A 537 3.37 -5.92 -8.97
N PRO A 538 2.70 -6.22 -10.10
CA PRO A 538 2.57 -5.23 -11.18
C PRO A 538 2.00 -3.91 -10.65
N GLY A 539 2.63 -2.78 -10.96
CA GLY A 539 2.14 -1.48 -10.48
C GLY A 539 2.15 -0.36 -11.51
N ARG A 540 2.61 -0.63 -12.73
CA ARG A 540 2.67 0.34 -13.83
C ARG A 540 1.57 0.06 -14.84
N ASP A 541 0.83 1.11 -15.20
CA ASP A 541 -0.20 1.11 -16.25
C ASP A 541 -1.19 -0.06 -16.08
N ILE A 542 -1.74 -0.16 -14.87
CA ILE A 542 -2.68 -1.21 -14.51
C ILE A 542 -4.09 -0.77 -14.90
N ASP A 543 -4.72 -1.49 -15.81
CA ASP A 543 -6.10 -1.25 -16.24
C ASP A 543 -7.08 -1.79 -15.20
N SER A 544 -8.00 -0.93 -14.75
CA SER A 544 -9.05 -1.31 -13.79
C SER A 544 -10.29 -0.44 -13.94
N TYR A 545 -11.28 -0.68 -13.10
CA TYR A 545 -12.52 0.07 -13.04
C TYR A 545 -12.31 1.49 -12.51
N LEU A 546 -13.14 2.40 -12.98
CA LEU A 546 -13.25 3.78 -12.50
C LEU A 546 -14.74 4.08 -12.28
N PRO A 547 -15.10 5.07 -11.45
CA PRO A 547 -16.49 5.39 -11.18
C PRO A 547 -17.30 5.65 -12.46
N MET A 548 -18.62 5.49 -12.37
CA MET A 548 -19.58 5.71 -13.46
C MET A 548 -19.43 4.71 -14.62
N GLY A 549 -19.03 3.47 -14.32
CA GLY A 549 -18.91 2.39 -15.30
C GLY A 549 -17.72 2.54 -16.25
N MET A 550 -16.70 3.31 -15.88
CA MET A 550 -15.53 3.57 -16.71
C MET A 550 -14.40 2.56 -16.41
N THR A 551 -13.39 2.52 -17.28
CA THR A 551 -12.13 1.82 -17.04
C THR A 551 -10.97 2.74 -17.36
N GLY A 552 -9.81 2.52 -16.73
CA GLY A 552 -8.62 3.30 -17.03
C GLY A 552 -7.34 2.74 -16.39
N LEU A 553 -6.22 3.26 -16.89
CA LEU A 553 -4.88 2.93 -16.43
C LEU A 553 -4.50 3.83 -15.24
N LYS A 554 -3.96 3.24 -14.18
CA LYS A 554 -3.24 3.96 -13.12
C LYS A 554 -1.92 3.26 -12.81
N SER A 555 -0.99 4.04 -12.26
CA SER A 555 0.32 3.56 -11.82
C SER A 555 0.53 3.90 -10.34
N GLY A 556 1.08 2.95 -9.58
CA GLY A 556 1.36 3.10 -8.16
C GLY A 556 1.51 1.75 -7.46
N THR A 557 2.19 1.75 -6.31
CA THR A 557 2.15 0.62 -5.36
C THR A 557 0.73 0.33 -4.90
N SER A 558 -0.14 1.34 -4.88
CA SER A 558 -1.59 1.23 -4.71
C SER A 558 -2.28 0.27 -5.69
N MET A 559 -1.74 0.06 -6.89
CA MET A 559 -2.26 -0.89 -7.88
C MET A 559 -1.63 -2.29 -7.73
N SER A 560 -0.47 -2.38 -7.08
CA SER A 560 0.22 -3.63 -6.76
C SER A 560 -0.40 -4.33 -5.56
N THR A 561 -0.70 -3.58 -4.50
CA THR A 561 -1.36 -4.04 -3.26
C THR A 561 -2.62 -4.90 -3.49
N PRO A 562 -3.62 -4.47 -4.30
CA PRO A 562 -4.86 -5.24 -4.49
C PRO A 562 -4.67 -6.61 -5.16
N GLN A 563 -3.59 -6.80 -5.92
CA GLN A 563 -3.30 -8.12 -6.52
C GLN A 563 -2.79 -9.11 -5.46
N VAL A 564 -2.00 -8.61 -4.50
CA VAL A 564 -1.56 -9.42 -3.35
C VAL A 564 -2.73 -9.65 -2.39
N ALA A 565 -3.62 -8.67 -2.21
CA ALA A 565 -4.85 -8.85 -1.43
C ALA A 565 -5.77 -9.93 -2.05
N ALA A 566 -5.93 -9.95 -3.37
CA ALA A 566 -6.65 -11.01 -4.08
C ALA A 566 -5.96 -12.38 -3.93
N ALA A 567 -4.63 -12.44 -4.00
CA ALA A 567 -3.87 -13.67 -3.73
C ALA A 567 -4.11 -14.20 -2.31
N ALA A 568 -4.12 -13.31 -1.31
CA ALA A 568 -4.44 -13.66 0.06
C ALA A 568 -5.86 -14.22 0.19
N ALA A 569 -6.84 -13.57 -0.44
CA ALA A 569 -8.23 -14.03 -0.43
C ALA A 569 -8.37 -15.45 -1.01
N LEU A 570 -7.67 -15.76 -2.12
CA LEU A 570 -7.65 -17.11 -2.71
C LEU A 570 -7.10 -18.15 -1.73
N ILE A 571 -6.07 -17.81 -0.95
CA ILE A 571 -5.50 -18.72 0.06
C ILE A 571 -6.45 -18.88 1.24
N TYR A 572 -7.08 -17.80 1.74
CA TYR A 572 -8.11 -17.89 2.77
C TYR A 572 -9.27 -18.80 2.32
N CYS A 573 -9.71 -18.67 1.07
CA CYS A 573 -10.69 -19.56 0.45
C CYS A 573 -10.24 -21.03 0.50
N ALA A 574 -9.00 -21.32 0.10
CA ALA A 574 -8.47 -22.68 0.08
C ALA A 574 -8.28 -23.29 1.49
N MET A 575 -7.87 -22.47 2.46
CA MET A 575 -7.64 -22.91 3.85
C MET A 575 -8.93 -22.99 4.68
N GLY A 576 -9.95 -22.23 4.31
CA GLY A 576 -11.23 -22.17 5.01
C GLY A 576 -11.17 -21.40 6.35
N PRO A 577 -12.20 -21.54 7.21
CA PRO A 577 -12.39 -20.69 8.39
C PRO A 577 -11.31 -20.78 9.48
N ALA A 578 -10.44 -21.79 9.43
CA ALA A 578 -9.33 -21.97 10.37
C ALA A 578 -8.00 -21.40 9.85
N ALA A 579 -8.03 -20.65 8.74
CA ALA A 579 -6.86 -20.00 8.19
C ALA A 579 -6.21 -19.06 9.20
N ASP A 580 -4.88 -19.16 9.29
CA ASP A 580 -4.06 -18.31 10.14
C ASP A 580 -3.37 -17.25 9.27
N ALA A 581 -3.45 -15.98 9.66
CA ALA A 581 -2.96 -14.87 8.82
C ALA A 581 -1.45 -14.96 8.56
N GLN A 582 -0.67 -15.41 9.54
CA GLN A 582 0.77 -15.59 9.40
C GLN A 582 1.08 -16.75 8.43
N ALA A 583 0.29 -17.82 8.47
CA ALA A 583 0.40 -18.91 7.51
C ALA A 583 0.04 -18.46 6.08
N VAL A 584 -1.05 -17.69 5.91
CA VAL A 584 -1.43 -17.10 4.61
C VAL A 584 -0.30 -16.22 4.07
N ARG A 585 0.26 -15.34 4.91
CA ARG A 585 1.44 -14.52 4.58
C ARG A 585 2.61 -15.39 4.11
N GLY A 586 2.95 -16.43 4.89
CA GLY A 586 4.04 -17.36 4.57
C GLY A 586 3.85 -18.02 3.20
N ILE A 587 2.64 -18.52 2.92
CA ILE A 587 2.31 -19.15 1.64
C ILE A 587 2.53 -18.18 0.47
N ILE A 588 2.09 -16.93 0.58
CA ILE A 588 2.30 -15.92 -0.48
C ILE A 588 3.79 -15.70 -0.71
N LEU A 589 4.56 -15.46 0.35
CA LEU A 589 5.97 -15.07 0.26
C LEU A 589 6.90 -16.23 -0.14
N ASP A 590 6.56 -17.47 0.24
CA ASP A 590 7.34 -18.67 -0.09
C ASP A 590 7.07 -19.16 -1.53
N ASN A 591 5.90 -18.85 -2.09
CA ASN A 591 5.55 -19.16 -3.47
C ASN A 591 5.80 -17.99 -4.44
N ALA A 592 6.34 -16.88 -3.95
CA ALA A 592 6.74 -15.75 -4.79
C ALA A 592 7.94 -16.12 -5.68
N MET A 593 7.93 -15.64 -6.92
CA MET A 593 9.01 -15.85 -7.88
C MET A 593 10.21 -14.94 -7.55
N PRO A 594 11.41 -15.46 -7.30
CA PRO A 594 12.59 -14.62 -7.10
C PRO A 594 13.08 -14.05 -8.43
N VAL A 595 13.22 -12.72 -8.49
CA VAL A 595 13.76 -11.99 -9.64
C VAL A 595 14.99 -11.22 -9.19
N SER A 596 16.16 -11.51 -9.79
CA SER A 596 17.44 -10.91 -9.39
C SER A 596 17.46 -9.38 -9.48
N ALA A 597 16.77 -8.82 -10.48
CA ALA A 597 16.63 -7.36 -10.65
C ALA A 597 15.82 -6.69 -9.52
N LEU A 598 14.98 -7.44 -8.81
CA LEU A 598 14.19 -6.94 -7.68
C LEU A 598 14.88 -7.13 -6.31
N ALA A 599 15.94 -7.94 -6.23
CA ALA A 599 16.61 -8.26 -4.97
C ALA A 599 17.14 -7.06 -4.18
N PRO A 600 17.61 -5.96 -4.82
CA PRO A 600 17.97 -4.74 -4.08
C PRO A 600 16.78 -3.96 -3.52
N PHE A 601 15.56 -4.28 -3.94
CA PHE A 601 14.38 -3.44 -3.74
C PHE A 601 13.27 -4.07 -2.91
N ALA A 602 13.19 -5.39 -2.91
CA ALA A 602 12.26 -6.20 -2.12
C ALA A 602 12.97 -7.45 -1.59
N ALA A 603 12.49 -7.97 -0.46
CA ALA A 603 13.05 -9.13 0.21
C ALA A 603 13.20 -10.31 -0.75
N ASN A 604 14.44 -10.81 -0.89
CA ASN A 604 14.81 -11.90 -1.80
C ASN A 604 14.41 -11.70 -3.27
N GLY A 605 14.11 -10.46 -3.69
CA GLY A 605 13.61 -10.15 -5.03
C GLY A 605 12.27 -10.79 -5.35
N ARG A 606 11.42 -11.02 -4.33
CA ARG A 606 10.12 -11.67 -4.47
C ARG A 606 9.19 -10.88 -5.37
N LYS A 607 8.67 -11.55 -6.38
CA LYS A 607 7.59 -11.10 -7.27
C LYS A 607 6.37 -11.99 -7.08
N LEU A 608 5.18 -11.39 -7.00
CA LEU A 608 3.91 -12.13 -6.96
C LEU A 608 3.77 -13.07 -8.17
N ASP A 609 3.45 -14.33 -7.91
CA ASP A 609 3.26 -15.39 -8.91
C ASP A 609 1.87 -16.03 -8.73
N MET A 610 0.85 -15.40 -9.31
CA MET A 610 -0.55 -15.85 -9.20
C MET A 610 -0.77 -17.32 -9.61
N PRO A 611 -0.17 -17.84 -10.71
CA PRO A 611 -0.22 -19.27 -11.01
C PRO A 611 0.20 -20.19 -9.87
N GLN A 612 1.27 -19.87 -9.13
CA GLN A 612 1.69 -20.70 -7.99
C GLN A 612 0.71 -20.64 -6.83
N ILE A 613 0.11 -19.48 -6.57
CA ILE A 613 -0.95 -19.33 -5.54
C ILE A 613 -2.12 -20.29 -5.83
N CYS A 614 -2.53 -20.38 -7.08
CA CYS A 614 -3.60 -21.29 -7.49
C CYS A 614 -3.23 -22.78 -7.38
N LEU A 615 -1.95 -23.15 -7.53
CA LEU A 615 -1.50 -24.54 -7.33
C LEU A 615 -1.54 -24.95 -5.86
N VAL A 616 -1.26 -24.02 -4.94
CA VAL A 616 -1.41 -24.27 -3.50
C VAL A 616 -2.90 -24.45 -3.16
N GLY A 617 -3.79 -23.65 -3.75
CA GLY A 617 -5.25 -23.80 -3.57
C GLY A 617 -5.85 -25.06 -4.20
N GLN A 618 -5.18 -25.67 -5.19
CA GLN A 618 -5.58 -26.93 -5.84
C GLN A 618 -4.81 -28.16 -5.35
N GLN A 619 -3.89 -28.01 -4.38
CA GLN A 619 -3.55 -29.15 -3.55
C GLN A 619 -4.78 -29.46 -2.70
N GLU A 620 -5.68 -30.27 -3.29
CA GLU A 620 -6.75 -30.92 -2.55
C GLU A 620 -6.17 -31.39 -1.22
N THR A 621 -6.88 -30.96 -0.18
CA THR A 621 -6.98 -31.49 1.16
C THR A 621 -7.14 -33.01 1.16
N ASP A 622 -6.09 -33.73 0.79
CA ASP A 622 -5.97 -35.17 1.00
C ASP A 622 -4.86 -35.44 2.00
N VAL A 623 -4.99 -34.78 3.15
CA VAL A 623 -4.45 -35.26 4.41
C VAL A 623 -5.63 -35.26 5.37
N PRO A 624 -6.28 -36.41 5.62
CA PRO A 624 -7.00 -36.56 6.87
C PRO A 624 -5.98 -36.21 7.96
N GLU A 625 -6.25 -35.17 8.74
CA GLU A 625 -5.51 -34.90 9.98
C GLU A 625 -5.29 -36.24 10.66
N LEU A 626 -4.03 -36.59 10.94
CA LEU A 626 -3.69 -37.88 11.54
C LEU A 626 -4.53 -38.02 12.82
N GLN A 627 -5.57 -38.87 12.77
CA GLN A 627 -6.45 -39.02 13.91
C GLN A 627 -5.69 -39.74 15.01
N LEU A 628 -5.31 -38.98 16.04
CA LEU A 628 -4.60 -39.48 17.20
C LEU A 628 -5.56 -39.58 18.39
N ARG A 629 -5.71 -40.79 18.93
CA ARG A 629 -6.46 -41.04 20.17
C ARG A 629 -5.58 -41.82 21.13
N ALA A 630 -5.31 -41.23 22.29
CA ALA A 630 -4.72 -41.95 23.41
C ALA A 630 -5.80 -42.28 24.43
N TYR A 631 -5.88 -43.54 24.83
CA TYR A 631 -6.78 -43.96 25.90
C TYR A 631 -6.05 -44.89 26.88
N PRO A 632 -6.13 -44.61 28.19
CA PRO A 632 -5.57 -45.47 29.21
C PRO A 632 -6.45 -46.72 29.41
N ASN A 633 -5.83 -47.85 29.70
CA ASN A 633 -6.47 -49.04 30.25
C ASN A 633 -5.91 -49.30 31.66
N PRO A 634 -6.54 -48.72 32.69
CA PRO A 634 -6.05 -48.83 34.07
C PRO A 634 -6.01 -50.26 34.60
N ALA A 635 -6.87 -51.16 34.11
CA ALA A 635 -6.93 -52.55 34.58
C ALA A 635 -5.67 -53.37 34.21
N GLN A 636 -4.96 -52.96 33.16
CA GLN A 636 -3.75 -53.62 32.68
C GLN A 636 -2.49 -52.75 32.84
N ALA A 637 -2.62 -51.56 33.44
CA ALA A 637 -1.57 -50.55 33.47
C ALA A 637 -1.00 -50.21 32.08
N MET A 638 -1.86 -50.16 31.05
CA MET A 638 -1.46 -49.87 29.66
C MET A 638 -1.99 -48.51 29.20
N VAL A 639 -1.31 -47.90 28.24
CA VAL A 639 -1.86 -46.83 27.39
C VAL A 639 -1.80 -47.27 25.94
N TYR A 640 -2.90 -47.07 25.24
CA TYR A 640 -3.01 -47.33 23.83
C TYR A 640 -3.00 -46.00 23.08
N LEU A 641 -2.20 -45.93 22.01
CA LEU A 641 -2.23 -44.86 21.04
C LEU A 641 -2.76 -45.43 19.72
N GLU A 642 -3.96 -45.03 19.32
CA GLU A 642 -4.43 -45.23 17.96
C GLU A 642 -4.00 -44.03 17.11
N ALA A 643 -3.22 -44.32 16.08
CA ALA A 643 -2.85 -43.38 15.05
C ALA A 643 -3.49 -43.84 13.74
N GLY A 644 -4.24 -42.95 13.07
CA GLY A 644 -4.73 -43.18 11.72
C GLY A 644 -3.60 -43.42 10.70
N PRO A 645 -3.94 -43.60 9.42
CA PRO A 645 -2.95 -43.69 8.34
C PRO A 645 -1.96 -42.51 8.36
N ALA A 646 -0.66 -42.79 8.30
CA ALA A 646 0.42 -41.80 8.33
C ALA A 646 1.23 -41.84 7.01
N LYS A 647 1.51 -40.69 6.39
CA LYS A 647 2.32 -40.63 5.15
C LYS A 647 3.83 -40.62 5.39
N GLU A 648 4.26 -40.16 6.57
CA GLU A 648 5.68 -40.02 6.93
C GLU A 648 6.00 -40.72 8.24
N ALA A 649 7.28 -41.07 8.43
CA ALA A 649 7.74 -41.64 9.68
C ALA A 649 7.76 -40.57 10.79
N GLY A 650 7.32 -40.95 11.98
CA GLY A 650 7.32 -40.10 13.15
C GLY A 650 7.85 -40.81 14.39
N GLU A 651 7.99 -40.06 15.47
CA GLU A 651 8.46 -40.56 16.75
C GLU A 651 7.39 -40.41 17.81
N ILE A 652 7.21 -41.45 18.61
CA ILE A 652 6.30 -41.45 19.76
C ILE A 652 7.14 -41.50 21.02
N PHE A 653 6.92 -40.56 21.92
CA PHE A 653 7.59 -40.45 23.20
C PHE A 653 6.60 -40.52 24.34
N LEU A 654 6.96 -41.25 25.38
CA LEU A 654 6.31 -41.15 26.69
C LEU A 654 7.28 -40.47 27.65
N PHE A 655 6.88 -39.35 28.22
CA PHE A 655 7.64 -38.58 29.20
C PHE A 655 7.07 -38.74 30.60
N ASP A 656 7.93 -38.76 31.62
CA ASP A 656 7.51 -38.54 33.01
C ASP A 656 7.27 -37.05 33.30
N ALA A 657 6.76 -36.75 34.51
CA ALA A 657 6.49 -35.38 34.95
C ALA A 657 7.72 -34.45 35.00
N PHE A 658 8.94 -35.00 34.91
CA PHE A 658 10.19 -34.24 34.86
C PHE A 658 10.73 -34.08 33.44
N GLY A 659 9.97 -34.51 32.42
CA GLY A 659 10.36 -34.43 31.01
C GLY A 659 11.37 -35.49 30.58
N ARG A 660 11.60 -36.54 31.37
CA ARG A 660 12.49 -37.66 31.00
C ARG A 660 11.73 -38.66 30.15
N VAL A 661 12.33 -39.10 29.05
CA VAL A 661 11.77 -40.14 28.18
C VAL A 661 11.79 -41.48 28.92
N VAL A 662 10.62 -42.06 29.15
CA VAL A 662 10.44 -43.38 29.77
C VAL A 662 10.14 -44.47 28.74
N ALA A 663 9.63 -44.11 27.57
CA ALA A 663 9.49 -45.00 26.42
C ALA A 663 9.55 -44.24 25.09
N ARG A 664 10.01 -44.92 24.03
CA ARG A 664 10.04 -44.40 22.65
C ARG A 664 9.57 -45.50 21.69
N SER A 665 8.74 -45.13 20.72
CA SER A 665 8.36 -45.98 19.58
C SER A 665 8.45 -45.17 18.29
N LEU A 666 8.45 -45.86 17.14
CA LEU A 666 8.46 -45.24 15.82
C LEU A 666 7.09 -45.41 15.19
N LEU A 667 6.49 -44.31 14.73
CA LEU A 667 5.32 -44.37 13.88
C LEU A 667 5.80 -44.56 12.44
N LEU A 668 5.50 -45.71 11.85
CA LEU A 668 5.85 -45.99 10.46
C LEU A 668 4.77 -45.47 9.51
N PRO A 669 5.17 -45.00 8.31
CA PRO A 669 4.21 -44.62 7.30
C PRO A 669 3.41 -45.83 6.82
N GLY A 670 2.10 -45.66 6.63
CA GLY A 670 1.18 -46.72 6.24
C GLY A 670 -0.27 -46.26 6.02
N ASN A 671 -1.01 -47.04 5.23
CA ASN A 671 -2.38 -46.72 4.81
C ASN A 671 -3.47 -47.25 5.75
N ALA A 672 -3.09 -47.74 6.93
CA ALA A 672 -4.01 -48.34 7.91
C ALA A 672 -3.79 -47.73 9.29
N THR A 673 -4.83 -47.70 10.12
CA THR A 673 -4.72 -47.32 11.53
C THR A 673 -3.77 -48.28 12.26
N THR A 674 -2.80 -47.73 12.96
CA THR A 674 -1.86 -48.46 13.80
C THR A 674 -2.16 -48.22 15.26
N THR A 675 -2.06 -49.27 16.08
CA THR A 675 -2.21 -49.16 17.54
C THR A 675 -0.88 -49.47 18.21
N GLU A 676 -0.32 -48.46 18.87
CA GLU A 676 0.89 -48.59 19.68
C GLU A 676 0.53 -48.73 21.17
N GLN A 677 1.30 -49.54 21.89
CA GLN A 677 1.02 -49.90 23.27
C GLN A 677 2.19 -49.55 24.19
N PHE A 678 1.89 -48.88 25.29
CA PHE A 678 2.86 -48.51 26.31
C PHE A 678 2.50 -49.16 27.65
N ASP A 679 3.40 -50.02 28.15
CA ASP A 679 3.28 -50.65 29.47
C ASP A 679 3.77 -49.69 30.56
N LEU A 680 2.86 -49.35 31.47
CA LEU A 680 3.11 -48.48 32.62
C LEU A 680 3.26 -49.27 33.93
N SER A 681 3.17 -50.60 33.93
CA SER A 681 3.17 -51.43 35.14
C SER A 681 4.40 -51.20 36.02
N GLY A 682 5.58 -51.03 35.40
CA GLY A 682 6.85 -50.76 36.08
C GLY A 682 7.11 -49.29 36.46
N LEU A 683 6.21 -48.36 36.09
CA LEU A 683 6.38 -46.93 36.33
C LEU A 683 5.68 -46.47 37.63
N PRO A 684 6.18 -45.48 38.37
CA PRO A 684 5.50 -44.99 39.57
C PRO A 684 4.16 -44.29 39.25
N ALA A 685 3.24 -44.22 40.22
CA ALA A 685 2.04 -43.39 40.08
C ALA A 685 2.44 -41.92 39.86
N GLY A 686 1.75 -41.23 38.96
CA GLY A 686 2.11 -39.87 38.55
C GLY A 686 1.54 -39.44 37.19
N LEU A 687 1.92 -38.23 36.78
CA LEU A 687 1.59 -37.65 35.48
C LEU A 687 2.64 -38.06 34.44
N TYR A 688 2.15 -38.49 33.28
CA TYR A 688 2.95 -38.78 32.10
C TYR A 688 2.41 -38.00 30.90
N VAL A 689 3.28 -37.69 29.95
CA VAL A 689 2.91 -37.01 28.70
C VAL A 689 3.29 -37.90 27.54
N LEU A 690 2.30 -38.33 26.77
CA LEU A 690 2.51 -38.98 25.48
C LEU A 690 2.65 -37.89 24.41
N SER A 691 3.68 -37.95 23.57
CA SER A 691 3.89 -36.99 22.48
C SER A 691 4.19 -37.73 21.19
N VAL A 692 3.57 -37.30 20.10
CA VAL A 692 3.86 -37.76 18.74
C VAL A 692 4.51 -36.60 17.99
N GLN A 693 5.66 -36.86 17.36
CA GLN A 693 6.43 -35.89 16.59
C GLN A 693 6.53 -36.37 15.15
N LEU A 694 6.06 -35.54 14.22
CA LEU A 694 6.17 -35.73 12.77
C LEU A 694 6.94 -34.54 12.19
N PRO A 695 7.46 -34.63 10.96
CA PRO A 695 8.01 -33.46 10.27
C PRO A 695 7.00 -32.32 10.24
N GLY A 696 7.33 -31.20 10.92
CA GLY A 696 6.46 -30.01 10.98
C GLY A 696 5.23 -30.10 11.91
N GLN A 697 4.97 -31.21 12.61
CA GLN A 697 3.79 -31.36 13.48
C GLN A 697 4.11 -32.03 14.82
N ARG A 698 3.41 -31.61 15.88
CA ARG A 698 3.51 -32.20 17.21
C ARG A 698 2.16 -32.33 17.90
N TRP A 699 1.88 -33.52 18.41
CA TRP A 699 0.70 -33.80 19.22
C TRP A 699 1.10 -34.27 20.61
N SER A 700 0.25 -34.03 21.62
CA SER A 700 0.47 -34.56 22.96
C SER A 700 -0.81 -34.84 23.73
N ALA A 701 -0.78 -35.85 24.60
CA ALA A 701 -1.85 -36.19 25.54
C ALA A 701 -1.30 -36.42 26.96
N ARG A 702 -2.08 -35.99 27.95
CA ARG A 702 -1.78 -36.20 29.38
C ARG A 702 -2.34 -37.54 29.84
N ILE A 703 -1.52 -38.33 30.52
CA ILE A 703 -1.89 -39.61 31.12
C ILE A 703 -1.66 -39.54 32.63
N ILE A 704 -2.65 -39.91 33.42
CA ILE A 704 -2.54 -39.97 34.88
C ILE A 704 -2.56 -41.44 35.31
N LYS A 705 -1.46 -41.91 35.89
CA LYS A 705 -1.39 -43.22 36.56
C LYS A 705 -1.71 -43.03 38.04
N THR A 706 -2.84 -43.58 38.50
CA THR A 706 -3.35 -43.36 39.85
C THR A 706 -2.93 -44.42 40.88
N GLN A 707 -2.49 -45.62 40.45
CA GLN A 707 -1.90 -46.68 41.28
C GLN A 707 -0.83 -47.46 40.49
#